data_AF-A0A1H7N2Y3-F1
#
_entry.id   AF-A0A1H7N2Y3-F1
#
_cell.length_a   1.000
_cell.length_b   1.000
_cell.length_c   1.000
_cell.angle_alpha   90.00
_cell.angle_beta   90.00
_cell.angle_gamma   90.00
#
_symmetry.space_group_name_H-M   'P 1'
#
loop_
_entity.id
_entity.type
_entity.pdbx_description
1 polymer ?
#
loop_
_entity_poly.entity_id
_entity_poly.type
_entity_poly.pdbx_seq_one_letter_code
_entity_poly.pdbx_strand_id
1 'polypeptide(L)'
;MSDMRNAEIKEGYCTLCRSRCGSLNHVLDGRLVAVLPNPAHPTGAALCAKGRAAPELVDSPLRLTRPLKRTTPRGAEAPDWVEIDWPEALDTIAERLGTIRSETGAETVAFAVTTPSGTPMVDSFEWVERFIRCFGSPNLIYAVEICGWHKDFAQALTYGRGIGAADYDNADAIVLWGHNPTRTWLAQATRIAAARKRGATVAVVDPKRGGAGEGADLWLGIRPGADGALAMGAIRHLLMNRSYDDAFVRQWTNAPMLVDLSTGRLLRAQDLRADGADDAFVLLRPDGSPQAYDTHEALERPQDIVLDGEATLQGADGRAIVCATVMRLLAREAAAFTPEHVAGITGLSIDDLASFYGLFEGAPRLAYHSWTGVGQHSNATMIERAIGTLYALTGASDRSGGNVWTSAPPFRTVNDYGLLPEAQRRKALGLAELPLGPPAKGWITARDFCRSVLEGEPYRVRALMSFGTNFVVSQGDSARNCAALQALDFHVHVDMFMNPTAEQADIVLPASMPWEREALRLGFEITQDAVEHIQLRQAMVPPRGDVRADYDIAFDLACRLGHAEEFFGGSIEAGWNHQLKPLGLSVAQLRAQPGGTRVPQPNPERKYAAIRKEDGVAGFPTASRRIEIYSEQLLALGHPALPCHVEPASAAGRPAELPLLLSTAKSGWFVHSSHRHVASLRRKAPDPSVELSPAVAQARGIVAGDWVIVRTRDGEAKLRAKLEPTLPAGTVIAEFGWWEACTPLGRPGGAVTGPATRNINAILSDRDRDPISGSVPLRAVACEIIRDEAASRGWWTGERAFRIVSRRHEAEDVLAFGLAPVDGGSLSGFLPGQHVEVTEPGTGLSRSYSLTGPTENPTEYEIAVRQIAAGADGTPPGRMSTRLHELEPGSIVTLQPPAGIFTPPLTGTRPVILVAAGVGITPFVGYLAALARTLPEQRPPSVELVYICRNGAEQPFGDWLSTIAGRIPELRVIRAFTRPRPQDQLGRDFDHAGRPEIAGLGLVPGARRPLAYLCGPDGFVADTRAALASIGLPGFDVFSEVFVSQIDIPANLAPRRIMLQRSGASFDWSVQAGSLLDAAEAAGLSLPSGCRSGQCESCRLRVVSGTASHLSPYDGEPDDCLTCCAVPLSDLVLDA
;
A
#
# COMPACT_ATOMS: atom_id res chain seq x y z
N MET A 1 19.28 20.30 -12.02
CA MET A 1 18.12 21.14 -12.41
C MET A 1 18.23 21.73 -13.82
N SER A 2 19.43 22.01 -14.36
CA SER A 2 19.57 22.20 -15.83
C SER A 2 19.01 20.99 -16.60
N ASP A 3 19.21 19.79 -16.05
CA ASP A 3 18.78 18.50 -16.61
C ASP A 3 17.28 18.36 -16.86
N MET A 4 16.40 18.96 -16.05
CA MET A 4 14.96 18.82 -16.24
C MET A 4 14.42 19.60 -17.45
N ARG A 5 15.10 20.67 -17.87
CA ARG A 5 14.70 21.45 -19.06
C ARG A 5 15.08 20.74 -20.36
N ASN A 6 16.06 19.84 -20.29
CA ASN A 6 16.57 19.10 -21.45
C ASN A 6 16.01 17.67 -21.54
N ALA A 7 15.22 17.23 -20.54
CA ALA A 7 14.63 15.90 -20.55
C ALA A 7 13.49 15.79 -21.57
N GLU A 8 13.46 14.69 -22.30
CA GLU A 8 12.31 14.29 -23.12
C GLU A 8 11.12 13.97 -22.21
N ILE A 9 9.94 14.48 -22.54
CA ILE A 9 8.71 14.21 -21.79
C ILE A 9 7.89 13.18 -22.56
N LYS A 10 7.66 12.02 -21.94
CA LYS A 10 6.86 10.92 -22.48
C LYS A 10 5.57 10.72 -21.70
N GLU A 11 4.43 10.82 -22.39
CA GLU A 11 3.12 10.53 -21.81
C GLU A 11 2.93 9.03 -21.58
N GLY A 12 2.29 8.68 -20.47
CA GLY A 12 1.91 7.31 -20.13
C GLY A 12 1.09 7.25 -18.84
N TYR A 13 1.21 6.14 -18.12
CA TYR A 13 0.57 5.92 -16.82
C TYR A 13 1.41 5.01 -15.92
N CYS A 14 1.30 5.19 -14.61
CA CYS A 14 1.98 4.38 -13.60
C CYS A 14 1.20 3.11 -13.29
N THR A 15 1.82 1.93 -13.34
CA THR A 15 1.14 0.62 -13.07
C THR A 15 1.52 -0.04 -11.76
N LEU A 16 2.11 0.71 -10.83
CA LEU A 16 2.43 0.17 -9.49
C LEU A 16 1.18 -0.13 -8.65
N CYS A 17 0.00 0.35 -9.04
CA CYS A 17 -1.26 0.02 -8.36
C CYS A 17 -2.48 0.19 -9.28
N ARG A 18 -3.65 -0.21 -8.78
CA ARG A 18 -4.93 -0.17 -9.49
C ARG A 18 -5.35 1.22 -9.99
N SER A 19 -4.88 2.30 -9.37
CA SER A 19 -5.25 3.66 -9.76
C SER A 19 -4.80 4.02 -11.18
N ARG A 20 -3.73 3.39 -11.68
CA ARG A 20 -3.18 3.62 -13.02
C ARG A 20 -3.09 5.11 -13.37
N CYS A 21 -2.47 5.89 -12.48
CA CYS A 21 -2.42 7.34 -12.59
C CYS A 21 -1.72 7.73 -13.90
N GLY A 22 -2.38 8.55 -14.72
CA GLY A 22 -1.75 9.16 -15.89
C GLY A 22 -0.53 9.97 -15.48
N SER A 23 0.56 9.86 -16.24
CA SER A 23 1.86 10.42 -15.87
C SER A 23 2.63 11.02 -17.05
N LEU A 24 3.44 12.02 -16.72
CA LEU A 24 4.48 12.59 -17.57
C LEU A 24 5.83 12.06 -17.08
N ASN A 25 6.52 11.31 -17.94
CA ASN A 25 7.79 10.66 -17.62
C ASN A 25 8.93 11.46 -18.23
N HIS A 26 9.79 12.05 -17.41
CA HIS A 26 10.95 12.82 -17.85
C HIS A 26 12.15 11.91 -18.02
N VAL A 27 12.69 11.86 -19.23
CA VAL A 27 13.78 10.98 -19.63
C VAL A 27 14.97 11.81 -20.11
N LEU A 28 16.13 11.62 -19.49
CA LEU A 28 17.38 12.26 -19.89
C LEU A 28 18.40 11.18 -20.19
N ASP A 29 18.96 11.18 -21.41
CA ASP A 29 19.97 10.21 -21.85
C ASP A 29 19.58 8.74 -21.57
N GLY A 30 18.30 8.40 -21.83
CA GLY A 30 17.75 7.07 -21.59
C GLY A 30 17.55 6.70 -20.11
N ARG A 31 17.67 7.66 -19.18
CA ARG A 31 17.40 7.49 -17.75
C ARG A 31 16.12 8.19 -17.33
N LEU A 32 15.31 7.52 -16.52
CA LEU A 32 14.09 8.09 -15.96
C LEU A 32 14.49 9.00 -14.79
N VAL A 33 14.36 10.31 -14.94
CA VAL A 33 14.80 11.28 -13.92
C VAL A 33 13.65 11.80 -13.06
N ALA A 34 12.42 11.81 -13.58
CA ALA A 34 11.23 12.17 -12.81
C ALA A 34 9.96 11.57 -13.42
N VAL A 35 8.94 11.36 -12.57
CA VAL A 35 7.57 11.04 -12.98
C VAL A 35 6.63 12.02 -12.30
N LEU A 36 5.85 12.74 -13.10
CA LEU A 36 4.90 13.76 -12.68
C LEU A 36 3.46 13.34 -13.05
N PRO A 37 2.42 13.83 -12.36
CA PRO A 37 1.04 13.61 -12.78
C PRO A 37 0.76 14.22 -14.16
N ASN A 38 -0.14 13.59 -14.94
CA ASN A 38 -0.69 14.16 -16.18
C ASN A 38 -2.18 14.51 -15.97
N PRO A 39 -2.53 15.76 -15.61
CA PRO A 39 -3.92 16.15 -15.34
C PRO A 39 -4.87 16.02 -16.55
N ALA A 40 -4.35 15.96 -17.78
CA ALA A 40 -5.16 15.74 -18.97
C ALA A 40 -5.67 14.29 -19.11
N HIS A 41 -5.01 13.34 -18.42
CA HIS A 41 -5.43 11.95 -18.39
C HIS A 41 -6.57 11.76 -17.37
N PRO A 42 -7.62 10.95 -17.64
CA PRO A 42 -8.80 10.83 -16.77
C PRO A 42 -8.51 10.38 -15.33
N THR A 43 -7.37 9.72 -15.11
CA THR A 43 -6.90 9.26 -13.79
C THR A 43 -5.62 9.98 -13.31
N GLY A 44 -5.18 11.03 -14.00
CA GLY A 44 -3.84 11.63 -13.83
C GLY A 44 -3.78 12.91 -13.00
N ALA A 45 -4.86 13.30 -12.31
CA ALA A 45 -4.89 14.50 -11.46
C ALA A 45 -3.85 14.49 -10.32
N ALA A 46 -3.47 13.31 -9.84
CA ALA A 46 -2.52 13.14 -8.73
C ALA A 46 -1.62 11.92 -8.92
N LEU A 47 -0.42 11.97 -8.32
CA LEU A 47 0.55 10.87 -8.30
C LEU A 47 1.15 10.70 -6.91
N CYS A 48 1.16 9.47 -6.40
CA CYS A 48 1.68 9.15 -5.07
C CYS A 48 3.21 9.08 -5.01
N ALA A 49 3.78 9.10 -3.81
CA ALA A 49 5.22 8.96 -3.56
C ALA A 49 5.84 7.72 -4.26
N LYS A 50 5.10 6.60 -4.32
CA LYS A 50 5.54 5.36 -4.99
C LYS A 50 5.77 5.56 -6.48
N GLY A 51 4.88 6.28 -7.15
CA GLY A 51 5.03 6.63 -8.56
C GLY A 51 6.18 7.61 -8.79
N ARG A 52 6.40 8.55 -7.86
CA ARG A 52 7.53 9.50 -7.91
C ARG A 52 8.89 8.84 -7.67
N ALA A 53 8.91 7.73 -6.93
CA ALA A 53 10.11 6.92 -6.69
C ALA A 53 10.49 6.00 -7.87
N ALA A 54 9.76 6.04 -9.00
CA ALA A 54 10.06 5.23 -10.18
C ALA A 54 11.52 5.34 -10.70
N PRO A 55 12.18 6.53 -10.72
CA PRO A 55 13.61 6.62 -11.03
C PRO A 55 14.48 5.70 -10.19
N GLU A 56 14.23 5.66 -8.88
CA GLU A 56 14.99 4.86 -7.93
C GLU A 56 14.72 3.35 -8.11
N LEU A 57 13.50 2.98 -8.47
CA LEU A 57 13.13 1.58 -8.76
C LEU A 57 13.75 1.06 -10.06
N VAL A 58 13.67 1.85 -11.15
CA VAL A 58 14.16 1.46 -12.48
C VAL A 58 15.67 1.30 -12.48
N ASP A 59 16.39 2.27 -11.90
CA ASP A 59 17.84 2.27 -11.82
C ASP A 59 18.35 1.70 -10.48
N SER A 60 17.57 0.86 -9.81
CA SER A 60 17.97 0.21 -8.55
C SER A 60 19.10 -0.80 -8.78
N PRO A 61 20.19 -0.79 -7.98
CA PRO A 61 21.26 -1.78 -8.08
C PRO A 61 20.85 -3.17 -7.57
N LEU A 62 19.65 -3.33 -7.00
CA LEU A 62 19.10 -4.60 -6.53
C LEU A 62 18.24 -5.32 -7.58
N ARG A 63 18.07 -4.71 -8.76
CA ARG A 63 17.29 -5.30 -9.86
C ARG A 63 17.89 -6.64 -10.29
N LEU A 64 17.00 -7.60 -10.56
CA LEU A 64 17.37 -8.78 -11.32
C LEU A 64 17.59 -8.36 -12.78
N THR A 65 18.76 -8.66 -13.33
CA THR A 65 19.17 -8.21 -14.67
C THR A 65 19.47 -9.36 -15.64
N ARG A 66 19.58 -10.59 -15.16
CA ARG A 66 19.81 -11.81 -15.97
C ARG A 66 19.13 -13.02 -15.31
N PRO A 67 18.79 -14.07 -16.08
CA PRO A 67 18.33 -15.34 -15.53
C PRO A 67 19.35 -15.95 -14.57
N LEU A 68 18.87 -16.46 -13.44
CA LEU A 68 19.69 -17.08 -12.40
C LEU A 68 19.27 -18.54 -12.19
N LYS A 69 20.25 -19.42 -12.02
CA LYS A 69 20.07 -20.83 -11.66
C LYS A 69 20.73 -21.11 -10.33
N ARG A 70 19.99 -21.76 -9.43
CA ARG A 70 20.47 -22.12 -8.10
C ARG A 70 21.55 -23.21 -8.20
N THR A 71 22.62 -23.06 -7.42
CA THR A 71 23.73 -24.04 -7.32
C THR A 71 23.68 -24.88 -6.04
N THR A 72 23.02 -24.38 -4.99
CA THR A 72 22.84 -25.06 -3.69
C THR A 72 21.50 -25.79 -3.59
N PRO A 73 21.30 -26.73 -2.66
CA PRO A 73 19.97 -27.27 -2.35
C PRO A 73 18.99 -26.16 -1.92
N ARG A 74 17.69 -26.38 -2.17
CA ARG A 74 16.63 -25.48 -1.66
C ARG A 74 16.58 -25.57 -0.12
N GLY A 75 16.39 -24.43 0.54
CA GLY A 75 16.42 -24.33 2.00
C GLY A 75 17.81 -24.20 2.64
N ALA A 76 18.88 -24.09 1.84
CA ALA A 76 20.19 -23.69 2.35
C ALA A 76 20.12 -22.28 3.01
N GLU A 77 20.85 -22.08 4.11
CA GLU A 77 20.85 -20.81 4.86
C GLU A 77 21.30 -19.62 4.00
N ALA A 78 22.26 -19.86 3.10
CA ALA A 78 22.73 -18.90 2.10
C ALA A 78 22.56 -19.51 0.70
N PRO A 79 21.54 -19.10 -0.08
CA PRO A 79 21.37 -19.58 -1.45
C PRO A 79 22.47 -19.02 -2.36
N ASP A 80 23.00 -19.87 -3.24
CA ASP A 80 23.99 -19.47 -4.25
C ASP A 80 23.47 -19.68 -5.68
N TRP A 81 23.96 -18.84 -6.60
CA TRP A 81 23.38 -18.66 -7.93
C TRP A 81 24.46 -18.51 -9.00
N VAL A 82 24.19 -19.04 -10.18
CA VAL A 82 24.96 -18.78 -11.40
C VAL A 82 24.05 -18.11 -12.44
N GLU A 83 24.59 -17.13 -13.16
CA GLU A 83 23.89 -16.54 -14.31
C GLU A 83 23.81 -17.56 -15.46
N ILE A 84 22.64 -17.68 -16.07
CA ILE A 84 22.42 -18.48 -17.29
C ILE A 84 21.79 -17.59 -18.37
N ASP A 85 21.84 -18.02 -19.62
CA ASP A 85 21.20 -17.29 -20.71
C ASP A 85 19.70 -17.62 -20.83
N TRP A 86 18.95 -16.78 -21.56
CA TRP A 86 17.53 -16.99 -21.77
C TRP A 86 17.18 -18.31 -22.47
N PRO A 87 17.88 -18.74 -23.54
CA PRO A 87 17.65 -20.06 -24.13
C PRO A 87 17.78 -21.21 -23.13
N GLU A 88 18.88 -21.30 -22.38
CA GLU A 88 19.08 -22.35 -21.37
C GLU A 88 17.95 -22.32 -20.33
N ALA A 89 17.61 -21.13 -19.83
CA ALA A 89 16.57 -20.98 -18.82
C ALA A 89 15.22 -21.47 -19.33
N LEU A 90 14.78 -20.99 -20.50
CA LEU A 90 13.46 -21.30 -21.05
C LEU A 90 13.35 -22.76 -21.54
N ASP A 91 14.41 -23.33 -22.11
CA ASP A 91 14.45 -24.75 -22.48
C ASP A 91 14.35 -25.65 -21.25
N THR A 92 15.13 -25.35 -20.20
CA THR A 92 15.08 -26.11 -18.94
C THR A 92 13.69 -26.04 -18.33
N ILE A 93 13.06 -24.87 -18.32
CA ILE A 93 11.71 -24.68 -17.77
C ILE A 93 10.69 -25.47 -18.60
N ALA A 94 10.68 -25.31 -19.92
CA ALA A 94 9.73 -26.00 -20.80
C ALA A 94 9.89 -27.53 -20.70
N GLU A 95 11.12 -28.05 -20.68
CA GLU A 95 11.40 -29.48 -20.52
C GLU A 95 10.87 -30.00 -19.18
N ARG A 96 11.19 -29.34 -18.07
CA ARG A 96 10.80 -29.79 -16.73
C ARG A 96 9.30 -29.72 -16.50
N LEU A 97 8.66 -28.62 -16.88
CA LEU A 97 7.20 -28.48 -16.75
C LEU A 97 6.47 -29.45 -17.69
N GLY A 98 6.96 -29.61 -18.92
CA GLY A 98 6.41 -30.57 -19.89
C GLY A 98 6.53 -32.02 -19.44
N THR A 99 7.66 -32.39 -18.83
CA THR A 99 7.88 -33.73 -18.28
C THR A 99 6.94 -34.02 -17.11
N ILE A 100 6.80 -33.10 -16.16
CA ILE A 100 5.86 -33.28 -15.03
C ILE A 100 4.41 -33.38 -15.55
N ARG A 101 4.05 -32.54 -16.52
CA ARG A 101 2.72 -32.60 -17.18
C ARG A 101 2.45 -33.95 -17.82
N SER A 102 3.43 -34.55 -18.50
CA SER A 102 3.26 -35.83 -19.20
C SER A 102 3.25 -37.03 -18.26
N GLU A 103 4.04 -37.00 -17.17
CA GLU A 103 4.13 -38.08 -16.19
C GLU A 103 2.94 -38.12 -15.23
N THR A 104 2.54 -36.96 -14.69
CA THR A 104 1.61 -36.89 -13.56
C THR A 104 0.40 -35.99 -13.80
N GLY A 105 0.27 -35.41 -14.99
CA GLY A 105 -0.87 -34.55 -15.36
C GLY A 105 -0.63 -33.07 -15.09
N ALA A 106 -1.27 -32.21 -15.90
CA ALA A 106 -1.11 -30.76 -15.84
C ALA A 106 -1.51 -30.16 -14.48
N GLU A 107 -2.45 -30.80 -13.77
CA GLU A 107 -2.86 -30.39 -12.42
C GLU A 107 -1.74 -30.47 -11.37
N THR A 108 -0.70 -31.28 -11.61
CA THR A 108 0.43 -31.39 -10.68
C THR A 108 1.47 -30.28 -10.83
N VAL A 109 1.26 -29.35 -11.77
CA VAL A 109 2.02 -28.10 -11.90
C VAL A 109 1.10 -26.96 -11.46
N ALA A 110 1.44 -26.30 -10.36
CA ALA A 110 0.75 -25.09 -9.95
C ALA A 110 1.40 -23.85 -10.56
N PHE A 111 0.63 -22.78 -10.63
CA PHE A 111 1.11 -21.45 -11.00
C PHE A 111 0.74 -20.46 -9.92
N ALA A 112 1.50 -19.39 -9.78
CA ALA A 112 1.15 -18.28 -8.91
C ALA A 112 1.30 -16.96 -9.65
N VAL A 113 0.32 -16.06 -9.52
CA VAL A 113 0.37 -14.74 -10.16
C VAL A 113 0.05 -13.69 -9.11
N THR A 114 0.88 -12.66 -9.06
CA THR A 114 0.67 -11.52 -8.16
C THR A 114 -0.52 -10.66 -8.59
N THR A 115 -1.06 -9.84 -7.67
CA THR A 115 -2.26 -9.05 -7.96
C THR A 115 -1.97 -7.87 -8.89
N PRO A 116 -2.76 -7.65 -9.97
CA PRO A 116 -2.69 -6.48 -10.83
C PRO A 116 -3.22 -5.22 -10.14
N SER A 117 -3.77 -5.33 -8.93
CA SER A 117 -4.22 -4.17 -8.14
C SER A 117 -3.06 -3.47 -7.40
N GLY A 118 -1.87 -4.09 -7.36
CA GLY A 118 -0.70 -3.60 -6.63
C GLY A 118 0.62 -3.98 -7.28
N THR A 119 0.66 -4.30 -8.58
CA THR A 119 1.91 -4.62 -9.28
C THR A 119 1.76 -4.28 -10.77
N PRO A 120 2.88 -4.13 -11.50
CA PRO A 120 2.86 -3.95 -12.95
C PRO A 120 2.43 -5.22 -13.72
N MET A 121 2.08 -6.32 -13.03
CA MET A 121 1.51 -7.54 -13.63
C MET A 121 0.24 -7.26 -14.44
N VAL A 122 -0.45 -6.15 -14.15
CA VAL A 122 -1.61 -5.71 -14.93
C VAL A 122 -1.36 -5.56 -16.43
N ASP A 123 -0.11 -5.35 -16.84
CA ASP A 123 0.27 -5.25 -18.26
C ASP A 123 0.29 -6.63 -18.96
N SER A 124 0.37 -7.71 -18.18
CA SER A 124 0.66 -9.06 -18.69
C SER A 124 -0.32 -10.12 -18.18
N PHE A 125 -1.16 -9.82 -17.18
CA PHE A 125 -1.92 -10.83 -16.44
C PHE A 125 -2.83 -11.67 -17.35
N GLU A 126 -3.48 -11.07 -18.36
CA GLU A 126 -4.36 -11.82 -19.27
C GLU A 126 -3.54 -12.85 -20.08
N TRP A 127 -2.34 -12.49 -20.50
CA TRP A 127 -1.46 -13.37 -21.28
C TRP A 127 -0.86 -14.48 -20.44
N VAL A 128 -0.47 -14.17 -19.20
CA VAL A 128 0.01 -15.16 -18.23
C VAL A 128 -1.10 -16.15 -17.86
N GLU A 129 -2.32 -15.68 -17.55
CA GLU A 129 -3.45 -16.58 -17.28
C GLU A 129 -3.84 -17.41 -18.50
N ARG A 130 -3.79 -16.84 -19.72
CA ARG A 130 -3.99 -17.60 -20.95
C ARG A 130 -2.98 -18.74 -21.04
N PHE A 131 -1.70 -18.49 -20.72
CA PHE A 131 -0.65 -19.50 -20.79
C PHE A 131 -0.93 -20.65 -19.82
N ILE A 132 -1.29 -20.31 -18.58
CA ILE A 132 -1.63 -21.29 -17.53
C ILE A 132 -2.80 -22.17 -17.96
N ARG A 133 -3.84 -21.58 -18.57
CA ARG A 133 -5.02 -22.31 -19.02
C ARG A 133 -4.73 -23.19 -20.23
N CYS A 134 -3.94 -22.71 -21.20
CA CYS A 134 -3.49 -23.50 -22.34
C CYS A 134 -2.56 -24.64 -21.91
N PHE A 135 -1.69 -24.41 -20.92
CA PHE A 135 -0.89 -25.46 -20.28
C PHE A 135 -1.78 -26.57 -19.69
N GLY A 136 -2.97 -26.20 -19.21
CA GLY A 136 -3.99 -27.12 -18.73
C GLY A 136 -4.03 -27.27 -17.21
N SER A 137 -3.38 -26.37 -16.46
CA SER A 137 -3.43 -26.40 -14.99
C SER A 137 -4.66 -25.67 -14.45
N PRO A 138 -5.45 -26.29 -13.55
CA PRO A 138 -6.50 -25.62 -12.79
C PRO A 138 -5.97 -24.90 -11.53
N ASN A 139 -4.69 -25.03 -11.22
CA ASN A 139 -4.11 -24.67 -9.93
C ASN A 139 -3.34 -23.35 -10.01
N LEU A 140 -4.08 -22.25 -10.03
CA LEU A 140 -3.53 -20.90 -10.01
C LEU A 140 -3.71 -20.24 -8.63
N ILE A 141 -2.61 -20.07 -7.90
CA ILE A 141 -2.56 -19.30 -6.66
C ILE A 141 -2.63 -17.81 -6.99
N TYR A 142 -3.50 -17.11 -6.28
CA TYR A 142 -3.69 -15.67 -6.43
C TYR A 142 -3.97 -15.02 -5.07
N ALA A 143 -4.25 -13.72 -5.03
CA ALA A 143 -4.65 -13.00 -3.82
C ALA A 143 -6.19 -12.87 -3.69
N VAL A 144 -6.97 -13.84 -4.21
CA VAL A 144 -8.44 -13.73 -4.25
C VAL A 144 -9.01 -13.87 -2.83
N GLU A 145 -8.60 -14.88 -2.09
CA GLU A 145 -9.02 -15.15 -0.70
C GLU A 145 -8.60 -14.02 0.27
N ILE A 146 -7.53 -13.28 -0.02
CA ILE A 146 -7.10 -12.13 0.78
C ILE A 146 -7.89 -10.85 0.40
N CYS A 147 -8.12 -10.63 -0.89
CA CYS A 147 -8.56 -9.32 -1.39
C CYS A 147 -9.56 -9.40 -2.54
N GLY A 148 -9.30 -10.22 -3.55
CA GLY A 148 -10.09 -10.24 -4.78
C GLY A 148 -11.55 -10.63 -4.54
N TRP A 149 -11.80 -11.62 -3.69
CA TRP A 149 -13.13 -12.17 -3.46
C TRP A 149 -14.12 -11.12 -2.96
N HIS A 150 -13.80 -10.48 -1.83
CA HIS A 150 -14.70 -9.56 -1.13
C HIS A 150 -15.04 -8.35 -1.98
N LYS A 151 -14.02 -7.84 -2.66
CA LYS A 151 -14.15 -6.66 -3.52
C LYS A 151 -14.91 -6.92 -4.82
N ASP A 152 -14.62 -8.04 -5.50
CA ASP A 152 -15.08 -8.25 -6.89
C ASP A 152 -16.24 -9.25 -7.00
N PHE A 153 -16.38 -10.19 -6.05
CA PHE A 153 -17.21 -11.38 -6.22
C PHE A 153 -18.24 -11.60 -5.09
N ALA A 154 -17.97 -11.16 -3.85
CA ALA A 154 -18.90 -11.39 -2.74
C ALA A 154 -20.28 -10.76 -3.00
N GLN A 155 -20.31 -9.56 -3.58
CA GLN A 155 -21.56 -8.87 -3.96
C GLN A 155 -22.35 -9.63 -5.05
N ALA A 156 -21.70 -10.49 -5.84
CA ALA A 156 -22.39 -11.31 -6.83
C ALA A 156 -23.31 -12.37 -6.21
N LEU A 157 -23.11 -12.73 -4.94
CA LEU A 157 -24.04 -13.59 -4.19
C LEU A 157 -25.40 -12.92 -3.91
N THR A 158 -25.49 -11.59 -4.09
CA THR A 158 -26.72 -10.81 -3.87
C THR A 158 -27.21 -10.19 -5.19
N TYR A 159 -26.32 -9.63 -6.00
CA TYR A 159 -26.66 -8.92 -7.24
C TYR A 159 -26.43 -9.73 -8.52
N GLY A 160 -25.81 -10.92 -8.42
CA GLY A 160 -25.34 -11.71 -9.59
C GLY A 160 -24.10 -11.13 -10.27
N ARG A 161 -23.65 -9.94 -9.85
CA ARG A 161 -22.49 -9.21 -10.36
C ARG A 161 -21.91 -8.31 -9.26
N GLY A 162 -20.73 -7.75 -9.49
CA GLY A 162 -20.16 -6.72 -8.61
C GLY A 162 -21.02 -5.45 -8.54
N ILE A 163 -20.87 -4.67 -7.47
CA ILE A 163 -21.79 -3.57 -7.12
C ILE A 163 -21.74 -2.35 -8.06
N GLY A 164 -20.66 -2.21 -8.85
CA GLY A 164 -20.45 -1.04 -9.72
C GLY A 164 -19.58 0.04 -9.09
N ALA A 165 -19.23 1.05 -9.90
CA ALA A 165 -18.39 2.17 -9.49
C ALA A 165 -19.22 3.20 -8.72
N ALA A 166 -18.73 3.67 -7.58
CA ALA A 166 -19.36 4.73 -6.81
C ALA A 166 -19.32 6.07 -7.59
N ASP A 167 -20.49 6.66 -7.85
CA ASP A 167 -20.65 7.94 -8.56
C ASP A 167 -20.49 9.13 -7.61
N TYR A 168 -19.25 9.34 -7.15
CA TYR A 168 -18.92 10.40 -6.19
C TYR A 168 -19.23 11.81 -6.71
N ASP A 169 -19.34 12.01 -8.03
CA ASP A 169 -19.56 13.34 -8.61
C ASP A 169 -20.99 13.84 -8.42
N ASN A 170 -21.89 12.93 -8.08
CA ASN A 170 -23.33 13.16 -8.04
C ASN A 170 -23.96 12.74 -6.70
N ALA A 171 -23.18 12.14 -5.79
CA ALA A 171 -23.66 11.65 -4.52
C ALA A 171 -23.95 12.78 -3.52
N ASP A 172 -25.01 12.62 -2.73
CA ASP A 172 -25.34 13.46 -1.57
C ASP A 172 -24.80 12.85 -0.27
N ALA A 173 -24.62 11.52 -0.26
CA ALA A 173 -23.98 10.77 0.82
C ALA A 173 -22.96 9.78 0.26
N ILE A 174 -21.80 9.67 0.90
CA ILE A 174 -20.74 8.75 0.55
C ILE A 174 -20.40 7.89 1.77
N VAL A 175 -20.48 6.56 1.63
CA VAL A 175 -20.08 5.61 2.68
C VAL A 175 -18.81 4.87 2.25
N LEU A 176 -17.72 5.10 2.95
CA LEU A 176 -16.45 4.37 2.79
C LEU A 176 -16.36 3.32 3.90
N TRP A 177 -16.48 2.04 3.53
CA TRP A 177 -16.60 0.95 4.50
C TRP A 177 -15.37 0.02 4.43
N GLY A 178 -14.47 0.13 5.41
CA GLY A 178 -13.20 -0.59 5.38
C GLY A 178 -12.33 -0.24 4.16
N HIS A 179 -12.46 1.00 3.66
CA HIS A 179 -11.79 1.51 2.46
C HIS A 179 -11.14 2.87 2.73
N ASN A 180 -9.87 3.02 2.38
CA ASN A 180 -9.08 4.22 2.65
C ASN A 180 -8.45 4.80 1.37
N PRO A 181 -9.24 5.50 0.52
CA PRO A 181 -8.78 6.00 -0.78
C PRO A 181 -7.63 7.00 -0.68
N THR A 182 -7.49 7.71 0.46
CA THR A 182 -6.37 8.66 0.68
C THR A 182 -5.00 7.98 0.64
N ARG A 183 -4.94 6.67 0.97
CA ARG A 183 -3.70 5.86 0.95
C ARG A 183 -3.64 4.89 -0.23
N THR A 184 -4.78 4.37 -0.68
CA THR A 184 -4.85 3.26 -1.64
C THR A 184 -5.35 3.66 -3.04
N TRP A 185 -6.04 4.80 -3.20
CA TRP A 185 -6.62 5.20 -4.47
C TRP A 185 -6.83 6.73 -4.61
N LEU A 186 -5.75 7.46 -4.90
CA LEU A 186 -5.77 8.94 -4.94
C LEU A 186 -6.80 9.54 -5.90
N ALA A 187 -7.02 8.92 -7.07
CA ALA A 187 -8.02 9.40 -8.02
C ALA A 187 -9.45 9.39 -7.44
N GLN A 188 -9.78 8.46 -6.54
CA GLN A 188 -11.05 8.52 -5.79
C GLN A 188 -11.00 9.59 -4.69
N ALA A 189 -9.89 9.70 -3.95
CA ALA A 189 -9.74 10.67 -2.87
C ALA A 189 -9.99 12.11 -3.34
N THR A 190 -9.46 12.49 -4.50
CA THR A 190 -9.71 13.82 -5.10
C THR A 190 -11.19 14.06 -5.39
N ARG A 191 -11.92 13.04 -5.90
CA ARG A 191 -13.36 13.16 -6.20
C ARG A 191 -14.23 13.21 -4.96
N ILE A 192 -13.89 12.43 -3.92
CA ILE A 192 -14.58 12.45 -2.63
C ILE A 192 -14.42 13.81 -1.95
N ALA A 193 -13.21 14.39 -1.99
CA ALA A 193 -12.97 15.74 -1.48
C ALA A 193 -13.80 16.79 -2.24
N ALA A 194 -13.89 16.68 -3.57
CA ALA A 194 -14.74 17.54 -4.39
C ALA A 194 -16.23 17.36 -4.04
N ALA A 195 -16.68 16.14 -3.78
CA ALA A 195 -18.05 15.85 -3.37
C ALA A 195 -18.42 16.49 -2.05
N ARG A 196 -17.55 16.34 -1.05
CA ARG A 196 -17.73 16.99 0.25
C ARG A 196 -17.79 18.52 0.13
N LYS A 197 -16.96 19.12 -0.71
CA LYS A 197 -17.00 20.57 -0.99
C LYS A 197 -18.32 21.02 -1.64
N ARG A 198 -18.99 20.15 -2.40
CA ARG A 198 -20.34 20.39 -2.96
C ARG A 198 -21.45 20.20 -1.92
N GLY A 199 -21.15 19.69 -0.72
CA GLY A 199 -22.12 19.46 0.35
C GLY A 199 -22.46 17.99 0.61
N ALA A 200 -21.80 17.03 -0.06
CA ALA A 200 -22.03 15.61 0.20
C ALA A 200 -21.53 15.22 1.59
N THR A 201 -22.32 14.44 2.33
CA THR A 201 -21.91 13.88 3.62
C THR A 201 -20.97 12.69 3.41
N VAL A 202 -19.82 12.67 4.05
CA VAL A 202 -18.87 11.54 3.99
C VAL A 202 -18.84 10.79 5.31
N ALA A 203 -19.28 9.53 5.29
CA ALA A 203 -19.20 8.61 6.40
C ALA A 203 -18.09 7.56 6.19
N VAL A 204 -17.29 7.30 7.22
CA VAL A 204 -16.19 6.33 7.20
C VAL A 204 -16.37 5.31 8.31
N VAL A 205 -16.53 4.04 7.92
CA VAL A 205 -16.54 2.90 8.84
C VAL A 205 -15.16 2.25 8.80
N ASP A 206 -14.32 2.57 9.79
CA ASP A 206 -12.95 2.06 9.90
C ASP A 206 -12.49 2.18 11.37
N PRO A 207 -11.90 1.13 11.98
CA PRO A 207 -11.32 1.24 13.32
C PRO A 207 -10.31 2.39 13.46
N LYS A 208 -9.66 2.78 12.35
CA LYS A 208 -8.66 3.83 12.30
C LYS A 208 -9.23 5.12 11.71
N ARG A 209 -9.14 6.21 12.46
CA ARG A 209 -9.48 7.55 11.95
C ARG A 209 -8.50 8.05 10.89
N GLY A 210 -7.21 7.77 11.07
CA GLY A 210 -6.15 8.32 10.22
C GLY A 210 -6.28 8.04 8.72
N GLY A 211 -6.14 9.07 7.88
CA GLY A 211 -6.42 9.01 6.44
C GLY A 211 -7.86 9.42 6.11
N ALA A 212 -8.69 8.51 5.59
CA ALA A 212 -10.04 8.84 5.14
C ALA A 212 -10.96 9.41 6.25
N GLY A 213 -10.77 9.02 7.52
CA GLY A 213 -11.58 9.49 8.65
C GLY A 213 -11.18 10.86 9.21
N GLU A 214 -10.01 11.42 8.86
CA GLU A 214 -9.55 12.73 9.35
C GLU A 214 -10.42 13.88 8.82
N GLY A 215 -11.02 13.71 7.63
CA GLY A 215 -11.90 14.69 6.99
C GLY A 215 -13.35 14.23 6.81
N ALA A 216 -13.74 13.11 7.43
CA ALA A 216 -15.10 12.59 7.36
C ALA A 216 -16.05 13.40 8.25
N ASP A 217 -17.31 13.51 7.83
CA ASP A 217 -18.37 14.15 8.62
C ASP A 217 -18.91 13.21 9.69
N LEU A 218 -18.87 11.89 9.42
CA LEU A 218 -19.13 10.82 10.39
C LEU A 218 -18.00 9.78 10.33
N TRP A 219 -17.30 9.56 11.43
CA TRP A 219 -16.32 8.48 11.53
C TRP A 219 -16.76 7.47 12.60
N LEU A 220 -16.83 6.20 12.21
CA LEU A 220 -17.28 5.09 13.03
C LEU A 220 -16.09 4.18 13.31
N GLY A 221 -15.49 4.35 14.51
CA GLY A 221 -14.36 3.56 15.02
C GLY A 221 -14.74 2.13 15.38
N ILE A 222 -15.24 1.36 14.41
CA ILE A 222 -15.85 0.05 14.61
C ILE A 222 -14.84 -1.01 15.09
N ARG A 223 -15.30 -1.95 15.91
CA ARG A 223 -14.55 -3.17 16.24
C ARG A 223 -14.33 -4.02 14.97
N PRO A 224 -13.09 -4.45 14.65
CA PRO A 224 -12.83 -5.29 13.47
C PRO A 224 -13.73 -6.53 13.42
N GLY A 225 -14.42 -6.73 12.30
CA GLY A 225 -15.27 -7.91 12.04
C GLY A 225 -16.71 -7.77 12.53
N ALA A 226 -17.08 -6.64 13.15
CA ALA A 226 -18.42 -6.34 13.63
C ALA A 226 -19.33 -5.67 12.57
N ASP A 227 -18.82 -5.45 11.35
CA ASP A 227 -19.47 -4.71 10.28
C ASP A 227 -20.85 -5.29 9.88
N GLY A 228 -20.98 -6.63 9.91
CA GLY A 228 -22.25 -7.30 9.64
C GLY A 228 -23.34 -6.91 10.64
N ALA A 229 -23.00 -6.74 11.93
CA ALA A 229 -23.96 -6.29 12.95
C ALA A 229 -24.40 -4.84 12.72
N LEU A 230 -23.47 -3.97 12.29
CA LEU A 230 -23.79 -2.58 11.92
C LEU A 230 -24.77 -2.54 10.74
N ALA A 231 -24.53 -3.33 9.69
CA ALA A 231 -25.41 -3.43 8.54
C ALA A 231 -26.79 -4.01 8.89
N MET A 232 -26.85 -5.06 9.72
CA MET A 232 -28.12 -5.65 10.18
C MET A 232 -28.93 -4.68 11.06
N GLY A 233 -28.27 -3.86 11.89
CA GLY A 233 -28.92 -2.79 12.64
C GLY A 233 -29.52 -1.71 11.72
N ALA A 234 -28.80 -1.31 10.68
CA ALA A 234 -29.30 -0.38 9.67
C ALA A 234 -30.49 -0.95 8.89
N ILE A 235 -30.44 -2.23 8.51
CA ILE A 235 -31.56 -2.94 7.90
C ILE A 235 -32.77 -2.91 8.84
N ARG A 236 -32.61 -3.29 10.12
CA ARG A 236 -33.68 -3.26 11.12
C ARG A 236 -34.32 -1.87 11.21
N HIS A 237 -33.50 -0.82 11.25
CA HIS A 237 -33.95 0.57 11.31
C HIS A 237 -34.83 0.94 10.11
N LEU A 238 -34.38 0.67 8.88
CA LEU A 238 -35.16 0.94 7.66
C LEU A 238 -36.48 0.16 7.63
N LEU A 239 -36.47 -1.10 8.06
CA LEU A 239 -37.67 -1.95 8.08
C LEU A 239 -38.71 -1.45 9.08
N MET A 240 -38.29 -1.08 10.30
CA MET A 240 -39.19 -0.59 11.34
C MET A 240 -39.81 0.77 11.00
N ASN A 241 -39.02 1.64 10.38
CA ASN A 241 -39.47 2.98 9.99
C ASN A 241 -40.17 3.00 8.63
N ARG A 242 -40.11 1.89 7.89
CA ARG A 242 -40.56 1.79 6.48
C ARG A 242 -39.94 2.89 5.60
N SER A 243 -38.67 3.19 5.83
CA SER A 243 -37.92 4.27 5.17
C SER A 243 -37.02 3.78 4.03
N TYR A 244 -37.22 2.55 3.54
CA TYR A 244 -36.57 2.00 2.34
C TYR A 244 -37.31 2.40 1.04
N ASP A 245 -36.70 2.19 -0.13
CA ASP A 245 -37.36 2.39 -1.44
C ASP A 245 -38.37 1.25 -1.71
N ASP A 246 -39.60 1.41 -1.21
CA ASP A 246 -40.66 0.39 -1.29
C ASP A 246 -40.95 -0.06 -2.72
N ALA A 247 -41.02 0.87 -3.68
CA ALA A 247 -41.30 0.56 -5.08
C ALA A 247 -40.16 -0.26 -5.71
N PHE A 248 -38.90 0.15 -5.48
CA PHE A 248 -37.75 -0.60 -5.96
C PHE A 248 -37.67 -1.98 -5.33
N VAL A 249 -37.82 -2.07 -4.00
CA VAL A 249 -37.71 -3.34 -3.25
C VAL A 249 -38.72 -4.36 -3.76
N ARG A 250 -39.98 -3.96 -3.99
CA ARG A 250 -41.02 -4.85 -4.54
C ARG A 250 -40.73 -5.32 -5.96
N GLN A 251 -40.19 -4.44 -6.80
CA GLN A 251 -40.08 -4.71 -8.23
C GLN A 251 -38.76 -5.42 -8.60
N TRP A 252 -37.66 -5.11 -7.90
CA TRP A 252 -36.30 -5.45 -8.32
C TRP A 252 -35.52 -6.32 -7.33
N THR A 253 -36.13 -6.71 -6.21
CA THR A 253 -35.57 -7.69 -5.26
C THR A 253 -36.50 -8.90 -5.15
N ASN A 254 -36.01 -9.98 -4.52
CA ASN A 254 -36.85 -11.12 -4.17
C ASN A 254 -37.60 -10.96 -2.82
N ALA A 255 -37.58 -9.78 -2.20
CA ALA A 255 -38.29 -9.48 -0.96
C ALA A 255 -39.78 -9.89 -0.92
N PRO A 256 -40.59 -9.71 -1.98
CA PRO A 256 -42.01 -10.07 -1.93
C PRO A 256 -42.28 -11.56 -2.22
N MET A 257 -41.27 -12.34 -2.61
CA MET A 257 -41.45 -13.75 -2.94
C MET A 257 -41.68 -14.57 -1.66
N LEU A 258 -42.55 -15.58 -1.73
CA LEU A 258 -42.86 -16.46 -0.62
C LEU A 258 -41.86 -17.61 -0.48
N VAL A 259 -41.49 -17.93 0.76
CA VAL A 259 -40.66 -19.07 1.15
C VAL A 259 -41.53 -20.07 1.90
N ASP A 260 -41.49 -21.35 1.52
CA ASP A 260 -42.06 -22.46 2.29
C ASP A 260 -41.21 -22.66 3.55
N LEU A 261 -41.79 -22.42 4.74
CA LEU A 261 -41.04 -22.47 6.00
C LEU A 261 -40.59 -23.88 6.38
N SER A 262 -41.17 -24.93 5.78
CA SER A 262 -40.77 -26.32 6.04
C SER A 262 -39.53 -26.74 5.26
N THR A 263 -39.32 -26.17 4.07
CA THR A 263 -38.20 -26.52 3.19
C THR A 263 -37.15 -25.43 3.09
N GLY A 264 -37.50 -24.19 3.44
CA GLY A 264 -36.71 -23.00 3.21
C GLY A 264 -36.61 -22.59 1.74
N ARG A 265 -37.32 -23.26 0.82
CA ARG A 265 -37.28 -22.96 -0.61
C ARG A 265 -38.28 -21.88 -0.98
N LEU A 266 -37.94 -21.08 -1.99
CA LEU A 266 -38.87 -20.11 -2.57
C LEU A 266 -39.99 -20.88 -3.29
N LEU A 267 -41.24 -20.51 -3.04
CA LEU A 267 -42.40 -21.14 -3.66
C LEU A 267 -42.46 -20.81 -5.15
N ARG A 268 -42.71 -21.86 -5.95
CA ARG A 268 -43.02 -21.78 -7.37
C ARG A 268 -44.50 -22.04 -7.61
N ALA A 269 -45.04 -21.56 -8.73
CA ALA A 269 -46.45 -21.71 -9.06
C ALA A 269 -46.87 -23.19 -9.13
N GLN A 270 -45.97 -24.06 -9.61
CA GLN A 270 -46.19 -25.51 -9.62
C GLN A 270 -46.41 -26.14 -8.23
N ASP A 271 -45.87 -25.53 -7.16
CA ASP A 271 -46.03 -26.03 -5.79
C ASP A 271 -47.47 -25.87 -5.29
N LEU A 272 -48.22 -24.91 -5.86
CA LEU A 272 -49.60 -24.63 -5.52
C LEU A 272 -50.60 -25.27 -6.48
N ARG A 273 -50.22 -25.46 -7.75
CA ARG A 273 -51.08 -26.03 -8.79
C ARG A 273 -50.28 -26.89 -9.76
N ALA A 274 -50.82 -28.05 -10.13
CA ALA A 274 -50.16 -28.97 -11.06
C ALA A 274 -49.93 -28.40 -12.48
N ASP A 275 -50.70 -27.37 -12.88
CA ASP A 275 -50.56 -26.65 -14.15
C ASP A 275 -49.74 -25.35 -14.04
N GLY A 276 -49.15 -25.07 -12.87
CA GLY A 276 -48.30 -23.91 -12.65
C GLY A 276 -46.93 -24.07 -13.31
N ALA A 277 -46.37 -22.95 -13.79
CA ALA A 277 -44.99 -22.92 -14.30
C ALA A 277 -43.98 -23.21 -13.18
N ASP A 278 -42.88 -23.89 -13.52
CA ASP A 278 -41.85 -24.34 -12.60
C ASP A 278 -40.85 -23.23 -12.22
N ASP A 279 -40.71 -22.21 -13.06
CA ASP A 279 -39.85 -21.05 -12.87
C ASP A 279 -40.58 -19.80 -12.32
N ALA A 280 -41.91 -19.77 -12.42
CA ALA A 280 -42.72 -18.66 -11.89
C ALA A 280 -42.78 -18.69 -10.36
N PHE A 281 -42.37 -17.61 -9.71
CA PHE A 281 -42.41 -17.46 -8.25
C PHE A 281 -43.82 -17.15 -7.74
N VAL A 282 -44.06 -17.29 -6.44
CA VAL A 282 -45.34 -16.92 -5.81
C VAL A 282 -45.20 -15.65 -4.97
N LEU A 283 -46.08 -14.69 -5.23
CA LEU A 283 -46.29 -13.46 -4.46
C LEU A 283 -47.62 -13.53 -3.70
N LEU A 284 -47.77 -12.71 -2.67
CA LEU A 284 -49.00 -12.61 -1.87
C LEU A 284 -49.75 -11.32 -2.21
N ARG A 285 -51.08 -11.38 -2.41
CA ARG A 285 -51.94 -10.20 -2.54
C ARG A 285 -52.53 -9.78 -1.19
N PRO A 286 -52.98 -8.51 -1.04
CA PRO A 286 -53.62 -8.03 0.18
C PRO A 286 -54.85 -8.83 0.64
N ASP A 287 -55.55 -9.48 -0.29
CA ASP A 287 -56.69 -10.37 0.02
C ASP A 287 -56.26 -11.78 0.49
N GLY A 288 -54.96 -12.03 0.59
CA GLY A 288 -54.39 -13.32 1.00
C GLY A 288 -54.24 -14.33 -0.15
N SER A 289 -54.66 -13.99 -1.37
CA SER A 289 -54.54 -14.88 -2.52
C SER A 289 -53.11 -14.92 -3.09
N PRO A 290 -52.63 -16.09 -3.55
CA PRO A 290 -51.34 -16.19 -4.22
C PRO A 290 -51.42 -15.66 -5.66
N GLN A 291 -50.33 -15.04 -6.13
CA GLN A 291 -50.13 -14.61 -7.50
C GLN A 291 -48.84 -15.22 -8.06
N ALA A 292 -48.93 -15.90 -9.20
CA ALA A 292 -47.76 -16.34 -9.95
C ALA A 292 -47.02 -15.12 -10.54
N TYR A 293 -45.69 -15.17 -10.55
CA TYR A 293 -44.82 -14.08 -11.00
C TYR A 293 -43.68 -14.60 -11.86
N ASP A 294 -43.73 -14.26 -13.13
CA ASP A 294 -42.62 -14.42 -14.06
C ASP A 294 -41.65 -13.22 -13.94
N THR A 295 -40.41 -13.51 -13.62
CA THR A 295 -39.36 -12.50 -13.42
C THR A 295 -38.76 -11.97 -14.72
N HIS A 296 -39.12 -12.54 -15.87
CA HIS A 296 -38.85 -11.98 -17.18
C HIS A 296 -39.65 -10.70 -17.44
N GLU A 297 -40.71 -10.44 -16.67
CA GLU A 297 -41.50 -9.23 -16.74
C GLU A 297 -41.27 -8.31 -15.54
N ALA A 298 -41.38 -6.99 -15.75
CA ALA A 298 -41.45 -6.05 -14.64
C ALA A 298 -42.79 -6.22 -13.93
N LEU A 299 -42.79 -6.13 -12.59
CA LEU A 299 -44.04 -6.13 -11.83
C LEU A 299 -44.80 -4.83 -12.14
N GLU A 300 -45.98 -4.93 -12.77
CA GLU A 300 -46.76 -3.75 -13.22
C GLU A 300 -47.40 -2.96 -12.09
N ARG A 301 -47.95 -3.66 -11.09
CA ARG A 301 -48.64 -3.08 -9.92
C ARG A 301 -47.98 -3.51 -8.61
N PRO A 302 -46.73 -3.09 -8.35
CA PRO A 302 -45.99 -3.51 -7.16
C PRO A 302 -46.69 -3.16 -5.84
N GLN A 303 -47.44 -2.06 -5.82
CA GLN A 303 -48.23 -1.60 -4.67
C GLN A 303 -49.35 -2.58 -4.26
N ASP A 304 -49.81 -3.44 -5.19
CA ASP A 304 -50.87 -4.43 -4.96
C ASP A 304 -50.33 -5.77 -4.42
N ILE A 305 -49.03 -5.84 -4.11
CA ILE A 305 -48.38 -7.03 -3.54
C ILE A 305 -48.18 -6.83 -2.04
N VAL A 306 -48.19 -7.89 -1.24
CA VAL A 306 -47.81 -7.84 0.17
C VAL A 306 -46.30 -8.05 0.26
N LEU A 307 -45.60 -7.06 0.79
CA LEU A 307 -44.16 -7.14 0.97
C LEU A 307 -43.79 -7.83 2.27
N ASP A 308 -44.46 -7.48 3.36
CA ASP A 308 -44.21 -8.02 4.70
C ASP A 308 -45.44 -8.82 5.20
N GLY A 309 -45.46 -10.12 4.88
CA GLY A 309 -46.60 -10.98 5.18
C GLY A 309 -46.26 -12.45 5.39
N GLU A 310 -47.23 -13.16 5.96
CA GLU A 310 -47.27 -14.61 6.12
C GLU A 310 -48.60 -15.13 5.61
N ALA A 311 -48.61 -16.36 5.12
CA ALA A 311 -49.80 -17.03 4.64
C ALA A 311 -49.71 -18.53 4.91
N THR A 312 -50.87 -19.19 4.94
CA THR A 312 -50.96 -20.64 4.80
C THR A 312 -51.69 -20.92 3.51
N LEU A 313 -50.98 -21.50 2.54
CA LEU A 313 -51.51 -21.79 1.21
C LEU A 313 -51.75 -23.30 1.07
N GLN A 314 -52.62 -23.70 0.15
CA GLN A 314 -52.83 -25.11 -0.17
C GLN A 314 -51.90 -25.50 -1.33
N GLY A 315 -51.08 -26.52 -1.12
CA GLY A 315 -50.20 -27.08 -2.14
C GLY A 315 -50.96 -27.92 -3.18
N ALA A 316 -50.32 -28.17 -4.31
CA ALA A 316 -50.87 -28.99 -5.39
C ALA A 316 -51.18 -30.45 -4.96
N ASP A 317 -50.48 -30.94 -3.94
CA ASP A 317 -50.66 -32.24 -3.29
C ASP A 317 -51.72 -32.23 -2.17
N GLY A 318 -52.38 -31.09 -1.94
CA GLY A 318 -53.36 -30.89 -0.88
C GLY A 318 -52.78 -30.55 0.49
N ARG A 319 -51.44 -30.47 0.66
CA ARG A 319 -50.82 -30.11 1.94
C ARG A 319 -51.00 -28.62 2.27
N ALA A 320 -51.10 -28.29 3.55
CA ALA A 320 -51.00 -26.90 3.99
C ALA A 320 -49.53 -26.46 4.00
N ILE A 321 -49.21 -25.42 3.24
CA ILE A 321 -47.89 -24.82 3.13
C ILE A 321 -47.88 -23.53 3.95
N VAL A 322 -47.18 -23.54 5.08
CA VAL A 322 -46.94 -22.32 5.85
C VAL A 322 -45.78 -21.57 5.21
N CYS A 323 -46.03 -20.34 4.78
CA CYS A 323 -45.07 -19.54 4.05
C CYS A 323 -44.99 -18.11 4.55
N ALA A 324 -43.83 -17.48 4.36
CA ALA A 324 -43.61 -16.08 4.63
C ALA A 324 -42.89 -15.41 3.46
N THR A 325 -43.15 -14.13 3.28
CA THR A 325 -42.36 -13.28 2.36
C THR A 325 -40.91 -13.22 2.80
N VAL A 326 -39.98 -13.09 1.86
CA VAL A 326 -38.55 -12.88 2.17
C VAL A 326 -38.35 -11.64 3.06
N MET A 327 -39.11 -10.56 2.86
CA MET A 327 -39.04 -9.37 3.73
C MET A 327 -39.41 -9.70 5.19
N ARG A 328 -40.48 -10.47 5.42
CA ARG A 328 -40.88 -10.90 6.78
C ARG A 328 -39.76 -11.71 7.44
N LEU A 329 -39.11 -12.59 6.69
CA LEU A 329 -38.00 -13.38 7.21
C LEU A 329 -36.77 -12.51 7.51
N LEU A 330 -36.43 -11.55 6.64
CA LEU A 330 -35.39 -10.56 6.91
C LEU A 330 -35.70 -9.74 8.17
N ALA A 331 -36.96 -9.30 8.35
CA ALA A 331 -37.37 -8.56 9.54
C ALA A 331 -37.23 -9.37 10.83
N ARG A 332 -37.49 -10.69 10.78
CA ARG A 332 -37.27 -11.61 11.91
C ARG A 332 -35.79 -11.73 12.25
N GLU A 333 -34.95 -11.92 11.24
CA GLU A 333 -33.49 -12.02 11.42
C GLU A 333 -32.90 -10.71 11.97
N ALA A 334 -33.36 -9.57 11.44
CA ALA A 334 -32.90 -8.25 11.85
C ALA A 334 -33.40 -7.84 13.25
N ALA A 335 -34.46 -8.47 13.78
CA ALA A 335 -35.11 -8.05 15.03
C ALA A 335 -34.16 -8.02 16.24
N ALA A 336 -33.19 -8.94 16.29
CA ALA A 336 -32.21 -9.06 17.38
C ALA A 336 -31.19 -7.90 17.41
N PHE A 337 -31.02 -7.18 16.30
CA PHE A 337 -30.01 -6.13 16.16
C PHE A 337 -30.56 -4.76 16.62
N THR A 338 -31.01 -4.67 17.87
CA THR A 338 -31.41 -3.39 18.47
C THR A 338 -30.19 -2.44 18.57
N PRO A 339 -30.39 -1.11 18.63
CA PRO A 339 -29.27 -0.18 18.78
C PRO A 339 -28.34 -0.51 19.95
N GLU A 340 -28.87 -0.95 21.09
CA GLU A 340 -28.09 -1.33 22.26
C GLU A 340 -27.27 -2.60 22.02
N HIS A 341 -27.86 -3.59 21.34
CA HIS A 341 -27.17 -4.83 21.00
C HIS A 341 -26.04 -4.57 19.99
N VAL A 342 -26.31 -3.77 18.94
CA VAL A 342 -25.32 -3.40 17.94
C VAL A 342 -24.20 -2.55 18.56
N ALA A 343 -24.51 -1.60 19.43
CA ALA A 343 -23.52 -0.83 20.18
C ALA A 343 -22.60 -1.74 21.00
N GLY A 344 -23.15 -2.76 21.67
CA GLY A 344 -22.38 -3.75 22.42
C GLY A 344 -21.43 -4.58 21.56
N ILE A 345 -21.84 -4.98 20.35
CA ILE A 345 -21.01 -5.77 19.42
C ILE A 345 -19.94 -4.89 18.74
N THR A 346 -20.32 -3.69 18.32
CA THR A 346 -19.49 -2.83 17.46
C THR A 346 -18.56 -1.91 18.25
N GLY A 347 -18.90 -1.60 19.50
CA GLY A 347 -18.23 -0.59 20.32
C GLY A 347 -18.61 0.85 19.94
N LEU A 348 -19.60 1.05 19.08
CA LEU A 348 -20.08 2.38 18.65
C LEU A 348 -21.13 2.93 19.63
N SER A 349 -21.27 4.26 19.68
CA SER A 349 -22.34 4.89 20.47
C SER A 349 -23.70 4.77 19.77
N ILE A 350 -24.80 4.83 20.53
CA ILE A 350 -26.16 4.80 19.96
C ILE A 350 -26.39 6.01 19.03
N ASP A 351 -25.81 7.17 19.35
CA ASP A 351 -25.93 8.38 18.52
C ASP A 351 -25.20 8.23 17.18
N ASP A 352 -24.02 7.61 17.19
CA ASP A 352 -23.29 7.25 15.98
C ASP A 352 -24.10 6.29 15.11
N LEU A 353 -24.72 5.28 15.72
CA LEU A 353 -25.59 4.33 15.02
C LEU A 353 -26.79 5.04 14.38
N ALA A 354 -27.49 5.89 15.13
CA ALA A 354 -28.64 6.64 14.63
C ALA A 354 -28.24 7.55 13.45
N SER A 355 -27.12 8.26 13.58
CA SER A 355 -26.58 9.13 12.52
C SER A 355 -26.22 8.33 11.27
N PHE A 356 -25.61 7.16 11.44
CA PHE A 356 -25.27 6.27 10.33
C PHE A 356 -26.49 5.69 9.64
N TYR A 357 -27.49 5.22 10.40
CA TYR A 357 -28.71 4.63 9.85
C TYR A 357 -29.53 5.65 9.07
N GLY A 358 -29.58 6.89 9.54
CA GLY A 358 -30.23 8.01 8.86
C GLY A 358 -29.73 8.25 7.44
N LEU A 359 -28.46 7.91 7.13
CA LEU A 359 -27.89 8.08 5.79
C LEU A 359 -28.60 7.23 4.72
N PHE A 360 -29.29 6.15 5.11
CA PHE A 360 -29.92 5.20 4.20
C PHE A 360 -31.44 5.42 4.04
N GLU A 361 -32.02 6.39 4.75
CA GLU A 361 -33.46 6.65 4.73
C GLU A 361 -33.90 7.39 3.45
N GLY A 362 -35.09 7.05 2.95
CA GLY A 362 -35.79 7.84 1.93
C GLY A 362 -35.23 7.73 0.51
N ALA A 363 -34.60 6.60 0.16
CA ALA A 363 -34.01 6.35 -1.17
C ALA A 363 -32.97 7.41 -1.59
N PRO A 364 -31.88 7.58 -0.80
CA PRO A 364 -30.90 8.65 -1.00
C PRO A 364 -30.05 8.46 -2.26
N ARG A 365 -29.46 9.55 -2.76
CA ARG A 365 -28.33 9.51 -3.70
C ARG A 365 -27.06 9.14 -2.94
N LEU A 366 -26.97 7.86 -2.57
CA LEU A 366 -25.91 7.32 -1.73
C LEU A 366 -24.97 6.46 -2.55
N ALA A 367 -23.70 6.90 -2.64
CA ALA A 367 -22.63 6.11 -3.21
C ALA A 367 -21.88 5.38 -2.08
N TYR A 368 -21.63 4.09 -2.23
CA TYR A 368 -20.84 3.34 -1.25
C TYR A 368 -19.67 2.59 -1.88
N HIS A 369 -18.65 2.37 -1.06
CA HIS A 369 -17.50 1.57 -1.45
C HIS A 369 -17.01 0.73 -0.27
N SER A 370 -16.99 -0.60 -0.43
CA SER A 370 -16.35 -1.54 0.49
C SER A 370 -15.05 -2.09 -0.10
N TRP A 371 -14.09 -2.47 0.76
CA TRP A 371 -12.85 -3.13 0.34
C TRP A 371 -12.38 -4.14 1.40
N THR A 372 -11.10 -4.51 1.38
CA THR A 372 -10.44 -5.45 2.30
C THR A 372 -10.63 -5.16 3.79
N GLY A 373 -11.12 -4.00 4.22
CA GLY A 373 -11.42 -3.76 5.63
C GLY A 373 -12.57 -4.60 6.18
N VAL A 374 -13.56 -4.89 5.33
CA VAL A 374 -14.67 -5.81 5.62
C VAL A 374 -14.37 -7.25 5.16
N GLY A 375 -13.30 -7.43 4.37
CA GLY A 375 -12.71 -8.73 4.04
C GLY A 375 -11.60 -9.14 5.02
N GLN A 376 -10.93 -10.26 4.76
CA GLN A 376 -9.83 -10.79 5.60
C GLN A 376 -10.28 -11.17 7.03
N HIS A 377 -11.55 -11.54 7.16
CA HIS A 377 -12.15 -12.15 8.36
C HIS A 377 -12.73 -13.52 8.00
N SER A 378 -13.04 -14.34 9.00
CA SER A 378 -13.70 -15.63 8.84
C SER A 378 -15.22 -15.55 8.64
N ASN A 379 -15.80 -14.35 8.72
CA ASN A 379 -17.24 -14.08 8.51
C ASN A 379 -17.48 -13.12 7.32
N ALA A 380 -16.47 -12.89 6.49
CA ALA A 380 -16.46 -11.83 5.49
C ALA A 380 -17.58 -11.94 4.44
N THR A 381 -17.99 -13.16 4.05
CA THR A 381 -19.07 -13.33 3.08
C THR A 381 -20.41 -12.82 3.64
N MET A 382 -20.71 -13.07 4.91
CA MET A 382 -21.95 -12.62 5.53
C MET A 382 -21.96 -11.11 5.79
N ILE A 383 -20.80 -10.52 6.09
CA ILE A 383 -20.64 -9.07 6.16
C ILE A 383 -21.01 -8.43 4.81
N GLU A 384 -20.41 -8.89 3.72
CA GLU A 384 -20.65 -8.32 2.38
C GLU A 384 -22.11 -8.51 1.93
N ARG A 385 -22.74 -9.65 2.27
CA ARG A 385 -24.17 -9.86 2.00
C ARG A 385 -25.08 -8.93 2.80
N ALA A 386 -24.75 -8.66 4.07
CA ALA A 386 -25.50 -7.71 4.89
C ALA A 386 -25.38 -6.28 4.33
N ILE A 387 -24.17 -5.85 3.95
CA ILE A 387 -23.94 -4.55 3.32
C ILE A 387 -24.66 -4.46 1.96
N GLY A 388 -24.54 -5.50 1.12
CA GLY A 388 -25.20 -5.56 -0.18
C GLY A 388 -26.72 -5.51 -0.07
N THR A 389 -27.29 -6.19 0.94
CA THR A 389 -28.73 -6.16 1.25
C THR A 389 -29.17 -4.79 1.74
N LEU A 390 -28.42 -4.17 2.66
CA LEU A 390 -28.69 -2.80 3.12
C LEU A 390 -28.73 -1.84 1.93
N TYR A 391 -27.75 -1.93 1.02
CA TYR A 391 -27.71 -1.08 -0.16
C TYR A 391 -28.90 -1.34 -1.09
N ALA A 392 -29.33 -2.59 -1.26
CA ALA A 392 -30.48 -2.93 -2.09
C ALA A 392 -31.78 -2.27 -1.62
N LEU A 393 -31.94 -2.09 -0.30
CA LEU A 393 -33.11 -1.42 0.29
C LEU A 393 -33.18 0.07 -0.05
N THR A 394 -32.07 0.69 -0.47
CA THR A 394 -32.06 2.12 -0.85
C THR A 394 -32.51 2.39 -2.28
N GLY A 395 -32.53 1.38 -3.16
CA GLY A 395 -32.81 1.58 -4.58
C GLY A 395 -31.77 2.41 -5.35
N ALA A 396 -30.58 2.65 -4.78
CA ALA A 396 -29.51 3.46 -5.38
C ALA A 396 -28.63 2.68 -6.39
N SER A 397 -28.94 1.42 -6.70
CA SER A 397 -28.17 0.63 -7.68
C SER A 397 -28.39 1.12 -9.12
N ASP A 398 -27.30 1.36 -9.84
CA ASP A 398 -27.22 1.83 -11.22
C ASP A 398 -28.01 3.12 -11.48
N ARG A 399 -27.88 4.09 -10.57
CA ARG A 399 -28.49 5.43 -10.62
C ARG A 399 -27.46 6.52 -10.30
N SER A 400 -27.65 7.73 -10.85
CA SER A 400 -26.77 8.88 -10.59
C SER A 400 -26.72 9.21 -9.09
N GLY A 401 -25.50 9.40 -8.59
CA GLY A 401 -25.19 9.60 -7.17
C GLY A 401 -25.20 8.31 -6.32
N GLY A 402 -25.53 7.17 -6.92
CA GLY A 402 -25.36 5.85 -6.34
C GLY A 402 -24.11 5.12 -6.84
N ASN A 403 -24.18 3.81 -6.99
CA ASN A 403 -23.18 2.97 -7.64
C ASN A 403 -23.65 2.63 -9.06
N VAL A 404 -22.85 2.98 -10.07
CA VAL A 404 -23.17 2.83 -11.48
C VAL A 404 -22.33 1.72 -12.14
N TRP A 405 -22.94 0.91 -13.02
CA TRP A 405 -22.17 -0.02 -13.85
C TRP A 405 -21.76 0.66 -15.13
N THR A 406 -20.50 1.08 -15.21
CA THR A 406 -19.92 1.70 -16.40
C THR A 406 -19.97 0.77 -17.62
N SER A 407 -20.09 1.36 -18.81
CA SER A 407 -20.07 0.66 -20.10
C SER A 407 -18.67 0.76 -20.71
N ALA A 408 -17.90 -0.33 -20.69
CA ALA A 408 -16.59 -0.36 -21.34
C ALA A 408 -16.72 -0.54 -22.87
N PRO A 409 -15.81 0.02 -23.69
CA PRO A 409 -15.75 -0.27 -25.12
C PRO A 409 -15.55 -1.77 -25.40
N PRO A 410 -16.10 -2.31 -26.49
CA PRO A 410 -15.99 -3.74 -26.79
C PRO A 410 -14.56 -4.11 -27.22
N PHE A 411 -13.99 -5.16 -26.62
CA PHE A 411 -12.71 -5.74 -27.03
C PHE A 411 -12.77 -7.27 -26.95
N ARG A 412 -11.82 -7.96 -27.61
CA ARG A 412 -11.75 -9.43 -27.50
C ARG A 412 -10.97 -9.84 -26.25
N THR A 413 -11.59 -10.65 -25.41
CA THR A 413 -10.94 -11.27 -24.26
C THR A 413 -9.99 -12.38 -24.72
N VAL A 414 -8.82 -12.47 -24.09
CA VAL A 414 -7.78 -13.46 -24.46
C VAL A 414 -7.55 -14.52 -23.39
N ASN A 415 -8.07 -14.33 -22.19
CA ASN A 415 -8.06 -15.29 -21.08
C ASN A 415 -9.50 -15.62 -20.66
N ASP A 416 -10.23 -16.37 -21.48
CA ASP A 416 -11.49 -16.98 -21.04
C ASP A 416 -11.21 -18.21 -20.15
N TYR A 417 -12.03 -18.48 -19.13
CA TYR A 417 -11.82 -19.65 -18.25
C TYR A 417 -12.17 -20.97 -18.95
N GLY A 418 -13.02 -20.92 -19.97
CA GLY A 418 -13.34 -22.04 -20.85
C GLY A 418 -12.20 -22.50 -21.75
N LEU A 419 -11.08 -21.76 -21.82
CA LEU A 419 -9.83 -22.27 -22.41
C LEU A 419 -9.30 -23.50 -21.65
N LEU A 420 -9.66 -23.63 -20.37
CA LEU A 420 -9.35 -24.81 -19.57
C LEU A 420 -10.48 -25.85 -19.72
N PRO A 421 -10.21 -27.08 -20.17
CA PRO A 421 -11.23 -28.11 -20.32
C PRO A 421 -11.97 -28.39 -19.01
N GLU A 422 -13.27 -28.67 -19.10
CA GLU A 422 -14.13 -28.94 -17.93
C GLU A 422 -13.57 -30.05 -17.01
N ALA A 423 -12.99 -31.11 -17.60
CA ALA A 423 -12.35 -32.18 -16.84
C ALA A 423 -11.17 -31.69 -16.00
N GLN A 424 -10.43 -30.68 -16.47
CA GLN A 424 -9.35 -30.06 -15.70
C GLN A 424 -9.89 -29.10 -14.65
N ARG A 425 -10.93 -28.30 -14.96
CA ARG A 425 -11.57 -27.40 -13.99
C ARG A 425 -12.00 -28.12 -12.71
N ARG A 426 -12.57 -29.33 -12.84
CA ARG A 426 -13.01 -30.15 -11.71
C ARG A 426 -11.88 -30.64 -10.80
N LYS A 427 -10.62 -30.59 -11.25
CA LYS A 427 -9.45 -30.96 -10.45
C LYS A 427 -8.90 -29.80 -9.62
N ALA A 428 -9.44 -28.59 -9.73
CA ALA A 428 -8.96 -27.44 -8.97
C ALA A 428 -8.91 -27.74 -7.46
N LEU A 429 -7.77 -27.47 -6.84
CA LEU A 429 -7.59 -27.65 -5.40
C LEU A 429 -8.59 -26.79 -4.61
N GLY A 430 -9.21 -27.36 -3.58
CA GLY A 430 -10.18 -26.68 -2.72
C GLY A 430 -11.61 -26.58 -3.28
N LEU A 431 -11.88 -26.98 -4.53
CA LEU A 431 -13.20 -26.82 -5.16
C LEU A 431 -14.33 -27.56 -4.43
N ALA A 432 -14.08 -28.76 -3.92
CA ALA A 432 -15.08 -29.52 -3.17
C ALA A 432 -15.45 -28.85 -1.83
N GLU A 433 -14.49 -28.17 -1.20
CA GLU A 433 -14.70 -27.45 0.07
C GLU A 433 -15.33 -26.07 -0.16
N LEU A 434 -14.99 -25.41 -1.28
CA LEU A 434 -15.41 -24.05 -1.62
C LEU A 434 -16.09 -24.02 -3.01
N PRO A 435 -17.26 -24.66 -3.18
CA PRO A 435 -17.92 -24.81 -4.49
C PRO A 435 -18.41 -23.49 -5.08
N LEU A 436 -18.57 -22.44 -4.27
CA LEU A 436 -18.82 -21.08 -4.74
C LEU A 436 -17.58 -20.20 -4.75
N GLY A 437 -16.51 -20.59 -4.06
CA GLY A 437 -15.36 -19.74 -3.79
C GLY A 437 -14.40 -19.59 -4.98
N PRO A 438 -13.19 -19.08 -4.73
CA PRO A 438 -12.17 -18.86 -5.77
C PRO A 438 -11.94 -20.07 -6.70
N PRO A 439 -11.92 -21.34 -6.22
CA PRO A 439 -11.65 -22.49 -7.10
C PRO A 439 -12.67 -22.65 -8.23
N ALA A 440 -13.92 -22.26 -8.01
CA ALA A 440 -14.97 -22.30 -9.03
C ALA A 440 -14.77 -21.26 -10.16
N LYS A 441 -13.84 -20.32 -9.97
CA LYS A 441 -13.50 -19.25 -10.91
C LYS A 441 -12.08 -19.38 -11.49
N GLY A 442 -11.39 -20.48 -11.20
CA GLY A 442 -10.06 -20.75 -11.74
C GLY A 442 -8.89 -20.27 -10.89
N TRP A 443 -9.11 -19.97 -9.62
CA TRP A 443 -8.05 -19.62 -8.67
C TRP A 443 -8.13 -20.49 -7.41
N ILE A 444 -7.02 -21.05 -6.96
CA ILE A 444 -6.93 -21.82 -5.73
C ILE A 444 -6.36 -20.97 -4.60
N THR A 445 -6.52 -21.42 -3.36
CA THR A 445 -5.93 -20.74 -2.20
C THR A 445 -4.49 -21.18 -1.97
N ALA A 446 -3.66 -20.30 -1.36
CA ALA A 446 -2.31 -20.67 -0.95
C ALA A 446 -2.31 -21.86 0.04
N ARG A 447 -3.33 -21.95 0.89
CA ARG A 447 -3.56 -23.06 1.82
C ARG A 447 -3.66 -24.39 1.09
N ASP A 448 -4.55 -24.47 0.10
CA ASP A 448 -4.83 -25.71 -0.62
C ASP A 448 -3.64 -26.16 -1.45
N PHE A 449 -2.89 -25.21 -2.03
CA PHE A 449 -1.58 -25.49 -2.62
C PHE A 449 -0.60 -26.09 -1.61
N CYS A 450 -0.39 -25.44 -0.46
CA CYS A 450 0.56 -25.93 0.54
C CYS A 450 0.18 -27.32 1.06
N ARG A 451 -1.11 -27.57 1.29
CA ARG A 451 -1.63 -28.89 1.67
C ARG A 451 -1.33 -29.93 0.61
N SER A 452 -1.61 -29.64 -0.66
CA SER A 452 -1.33 -30.56 -1.77
C SER A 452 0.16 -30.91 -1.87
N VAL A 453 1.05 -29.93 -1.70
CA VAL A 453 2.50 -30.18 -1.78
C VAL A 453 3.02 -31.00 -0.60
N LEU A 454 2.60 -30.66 0.62
CA LEU A 454 3.12 -31.25 1.86
C LEU A 454 2.46 -32.58 2.22
N GLU A 455 1.16 -32.71 1.99
CA GLU A 455 0.35 -33.86 2.41
C GLU A 455 -0.02 -34.78 1.23
N GLY A 456 0.06 -34.29 -0.02
CA GLY A 456 -0.28 -35.08 -1.21
C GLY A 456 -1.78 -35.19 -1.50
N GLU A 457 -2.61 -34.39 -0.84
CA GLU A 457 -4.08 -34.45 -0.92
C GLU A 457 -4.69 -33.26 -1.69
N PRO A 458 -5.67 -33.48 -2.59
CA PRO A 458 -6.15 -34.77 -3.13
C PRO A 458 -5.17 -35.43 -4.11
N TYR A 459 -4.10 -34.73 -4.48
CA TYR A 459 -2.94 -35.22 -5.22
C TYR A 459 -1.75 -34.31 -4.92
N ARG A 460 -0.52 -34.80 -5.16
CA ARG A 460 0.71 -34.03 -4.90
C ARG A 460 1.03 -33.07 -6.05
N VAL A 461 1.05 -31.78 -5.78
CA VAL A 461 1.67 -30.78 -6.67
C VAL A 461 3.20 -30.93 -6.59
N ARG A 462 3.84 -31.05 -7.76
CA ARG A 462 5.28 -31.30 -7.91
C ARG A 462 6.06 -30.06 -8.32
N ALA A 463 5.44 -29.12 -9.03
CA ALA A 463 6.12 -27.91 -9.47
C ALA A 463 5.28 -26.65 -9.29
N LEU A 464 5.98 -25.51 -9.17
CA LEU A 464 5.39 -24.18 -9.15
C LEU A 464 6.10 -23.28 -10.16
N MET A 465 5.34 -22.53 -10.96
CA MET A 465 5.85 -21.37 -11.69
C MET A 465 5.14 -20.09 -11.23
N SER A 466 5.93 -19.16 -10.72
CA SER A 466 5.46 -17.95 -10.05
C SER A 466 5.78 -16.71 -10.87
N PHE A 467 4.81 -15.80 -10.99
CA PHE A 467 4.95 -14.48 -11.62
C PHE A 467 4.69 -13.38 -10.59
N GLY A 468 5.79 -12.81 -10.05
CA GLY A 468 5.80 -11.64 -9.14
C GLY A 468 5.21 -11.85 -7.74
N THR A 469 4.90 -13.09 -7.36
CA THR A 469 4.27 -13.39 -6.06
C THR A 469 5.29 -13.44 -4.92
N ASN A 470 4.90 -12.99 -3.72
CA ASN A 470 5.73 -13.13 -2.52
C ASN A 470 4.88 -13.69 -1.37
N PHE A 471 4.26 -14.84 -1.62
CA PHE A 471 3.26 -15.41 -0.71
C PHE A 471 3.85 -15.92 0.61
N VAL A 472 5.18 -16.10 0.71
CA VAL A 472 5.85 -16.31 2.00
C VAL A 472 5.61 -15.13 2.94
N VAL A 473 5.59 -13.91 2.41
CA VAL A 473 5.38 -12.68 3.19
C VAL A 473 3.91 -12.26 3.20
N SER A 474 3.21 -12.37 2.06
CA SER A 474 1.88 -11.76 1.90
C SER A 474 0.69 -12.62 2.33
N GLN A 475 0.88 -13.93 2.52
CA GLN A 475 -0.14 -14.85 3.06
C GLN A 475 0.17 -15.18 4.53
N GLY A 476 -0.85 -15.62 5.28
CA GLY A 476 -0.66 -16.21 6.61
C GLY A 476 0.17 -17.50 6.55
N ASP A 477 0.62 -17.98 7.72
CA ASP A 477 1.40 -19.21 7.87
C ASP A 477 2.72 -19.22 7.06
N SER A 478 3.51 -18.14 7.15
CA SER A 478 4.77 -17.96 6.42
C SER A 478 5.72 -19.18 6.49
N ALA A 479 5.79 -19.86 7.64
CA ALA A 479 6.63 -21.05 7.82
C ALA A 479 6.15 -22.24 6.99
N ARG A 480 4.84 -22.50 6.95
CA ARG A 480 4.24 -23.55 6.11
C ARG A 480 4.43 -23.23 4.63
N ASN A 481 4.26 -21.97 4.24
CA ASN A 481 4.47 -21.52 2.86
C ASN A 481 5.92 -21.76 2.41
N CYS A 482 6.89 -21.47 3.28
CA CYS A 482 8.31 -21.77 3.03
C CYS A 482 8.56 -23.28 2.90
N ALA A 483 8.00 -24.09 3.82
CA ALA A 483 8.13 -25.54 3.77
C ALA A 483 7.54 -26.15 2.49
N ALA A 484 6.37 -25.67 2.04
CA ALA A 484 5.77 -26.11 0.78
C ALA A 484 6.66 -25.77 -0.41
N LEU A 485 7.18 -24.55 -0.48
CA LEU A 485 8.15 -24.18 -1.52
C LEU A 485 9.39 -25.07 -1.48
N GLN A 486 9.89 -25.43 -0.29
CA GLN A 486 11.04 -26.30 -0.13
C GLN A 486 10.81 -27.74 -0.59
N ALA A 487 9.57 -28.22 -0.53
CA ALA A 487 9.18 -29.59 -0.84
C ALA A 487 8.84 -29.87 -2.33
N LEU A 488 8.78 -28.84 -3.19
CA LEU A 488 8.53 -29.04 -4.63
C LEU A 488 9.71 -29.72 -5.33
N ASP A 489 9.43 -30.48 -6.38
CA ASP A 489 10.46 -31.07 -7.25
C ASP A 489 11.10 -30.02 -8.15
N PHE A 490 10.36 -28.97 -8.54
CA PHE A 490 10.85 -27.87 -9.39
C PHE A 490 10.11 -26.55 -9.11
N HIS A 491 10.84 -25.43 -9.02
CA HIS A 491 10.26 -24.11 -8.79
C HIS A 491 10.93 -23.04 -9.66
N VAL A 492 10.11 -22.26 -10.37
CA VAL A 492 10.53 -21.12 -11.19
C VAL A 492 9.87 -19.85 -10.66
N HIS A 493 10.63 -18.77 -10.57
CA HIS A 493 10.12 -17.48 -10.11
C HIS A 493 10.50 -16.33 -11.04
N VAL A 494 9.51 -15.59 -11.53
CA VAL A 494 9.69 -14.40 -12.37
C VAL A 494 9.49 -13.16 -11.51
N ASP A 495 10.48 -12.27 -11.43
CA ASP A 495 10.37 -11.03 -10.65
C ASP A 495 11.32 -9.93 -11.11
N MET A 496 11.04 -8.71 -10.65
CA MET A 496 11.91 -7.54 -10.83
C MET A 496 13.04 -7.50 -9.80
N PHE A 497 12.83 -8.11 -8.62
CA PHE A 497 13.75 -8.11 -7.49
C PHE A 497 13.76 -9.49 -6.81
N MET A 498 14.91 -9.88 -6.25
CA MET A 498 14.97 -11.07 -5.40
C MET A 498 14.09 -10.86 -4.15
N ASN A 499 13.25 -11.85 -3.83
CA ASN A 499 12.34 -11.81 -2.70
C ASN A 499 12.31 -13.18 -1.97
N PRO A 500 11.73 -13.31 -0.78
CA PRO A 500 11.75 -14.55 0.00
C PRO A 500 11.12 -15.77 -0.68
N THR A 501 10.14 -15.59 -1.57
CA THR A 501 9.60 -16.67 -2.41
C THR A 501 10.58 -17.02 -3.54
N ALA A 502 11.17 -16.02 -4.21
CA ALA A 502 12.17 -16.21 -5.26
C ALA A 502 13.44 -16.89 -4.74
N GLU A 503 13.84 -16.61 -3.50
CA GLU A 503 14.94 -17.25 -2.77
C GLU A 503 14.70 -18.75 -2.51
N GLN A 504 13.53 -19.30 -2.83
CA GLN A 504 13.24 -20.74 -2.82
C GLN A 504 13.18 -21.34 -4.24
N ALA A 505 13.41 -20.58 -5.32
CA ALA A 505 13.32 -21.08 -6.69
C ALA A 505 14.61 -21.78 -7.14
N ASP A 506 14.48 -22.70 -8.10
CA ASP A 506 15.63 -23.30 -8.80
C ASP A 506 16.09 -22.40 -9.95
N ILE A 507 15.15 -21.70 -10.60
CA ILE A 507 15.41 -20.69 -11.64
C ILE A 507 14.66 -19.42 -11.30
N VAL A 508 15.36 -18.28 -11.37
CA VAL A 508 14.77 -16.94 -11.24
C VAL A 508 14.94 -16.19 -12.56
N LEU A 509 13.83 -15.66 -13.10
CA LEU A 509 13.81 -14.92 -14.35
C LEU A 509 13.60 -13.41 -14.10
N PRO A 510 14.41 -12.53 -14.72
CA PRO A 510 14.34 -11.09 -14.51
C PRO A 510 13.20 -10.45 -15.33
N ALA A 511 12.15 -9.99 -14.65
CA ALA A 511 11.07 -9.24 -15.26
C ALA A 511 11.47 -7.77 -15.51
N SER A 512 11.05 -7.21 -16.64
CA SER A 512 11.21 -5.78 -16.93
C SER A 512 10.37 -4.92 -15.98
N MET A 513 10.81 -3.69 -15.73
CA MET A 513 9.99 -2.65 -15.11
C MET A 513 8.92 -2.17 -16.11
N PRO A 514 7.77 -1.66 -15.66
CA PRO A 514 6.72 -1.18 -16.57
C PRO A 514 7.16 -0.01 -17.46
N TRP A 515 8.21 0.73 -17.08
CA TRP A 515 8.79 1.81 -17.88
C TRP A 515 9.73 1.32 -18.99
N GLU A 516 10.10 0.05 -19.01
CA GLU A 516 11.06 -0.54 -19.96
C GLU A 516 10.38 -1.28 -21.12
N ARG A 517 9.04 -1.33 -21.14
CA ARG A 517 8.25 -2.10 -22.11
C ARG A 517 7.00 -1.34 -22.56
N GLU A 518 6.45 -1.76 -23.69
CA GLU A 518 5.11 -1.35 -24.10
C GLU A 518 4.02 -2.11 -23.32
N ALA A 519 2.85 -1.52 -23.14
CA ALA A 519 1.71 -2.20 -22.52
C ALA A 519 0.37 -1.62 -22.98
N LEU A 520 -0.51 -2.49 -23.48
CA LEU A 520 -1.86 -2.10 -23.89
C LEU A 520 -2.81 -2.03 -22.68
N ARG A 521 -3.58 -0.95 -22.61
CA ARG A 521 -4.69 -0.80 -21.66
C ARG A 521 -6.00 -0.53 -22.38
N LEU A 522 -6.95 -1.45 -22.24
CA LEU A 522 -8.29 -1.40 -22.81
C LEU A 522 -9.31 -0.81 -21.80
N GLY A 523 -9.05 0.41 -21.33
CA GLY A 523 -9.92 1.09 -20.35
C GLY A 523 -9.30 1.22 -18.94
N PHE A 524 -9.56 2.35 -18.31
CA PHE A 524 -9.23 2.65 -16.92
C PHE A 524 -10.48 2.46 -16.04
N GLU A 525 -10.48 2.95 -14.79
CA GLU A 525 -11.57 2.70 -13.83
C GLU A 525 -12.07 4.03 -13.22
N ILE A 526 -13.07 3.96 -12.33
CA ILE A 526 -13.66 5.06 -11.52
C ILE A 526 -14.76 5.86 -12.22
N THR A 527 -14.66 6.11 -13.52
CA THR A 527 -15.66 6.90 -14.26
C THR A 527 -15.95 6.30 -15.62
N GLN A 528 -17.06 6.72 -16.24
CA GLN A 528 -17.38 6.36 -17.62
C GLN A 528 -16.28 6.83 -18.59
N ASP A 529 -15.80 8.07 -18.45
CA ASP A 529 -14.73 8.60 -19.31
C ASP A 529 -13.42 7.80 -19.19
N ALA A 530 -13.11 7.32 -17.98
CA ALA A 530 -11.92 6.51 -17.74
C ALA A 530 -12.02 5.11 -18.39
N VAL A 531 -13.17 4.42 -18.28
CA VAL A 531 -13.33 3.09 -18.92
C VAL A 531 -13.30 3.18 -20.45
N GLU A 532 -13.62 4.33 -21.02
CA GLU A 532 -13.60 4.60 -22.46
C GLU A 532 -12.21 4.94 -23.01
N HIS A 533 -11.22 5.16 -22.14
CA HIS A 533 -9.88 5.57 -22.55
C HIS A 533 -8.99 4.35 -22.84
N ILE A 534 -8.54 4.23 -24.09
CA ILE A 534 -7.69 3.15 -24.60
C ILE A 534 -6.29 3.70 -24.85
N GLN A 535 -5.26 3.09 -24.28
CA GLN A 535 -3.90 3.60 -24.36
C GLN A 535 -2.88 2.48 -24.50
N LEU A 536 -1.94 2.62 -25.43
CA LEU A 536 -0.70 1.85 -25.46
C LEU A 536 0.37 2.66 -24.74
N ARG A 537 0.82 2.20 -23.57
CA ARG A 537 1.98 2.80 -22.90
C ARG A 537 3.20 2.46 -23.73
N GLN A 538 3.99 3.47 -24.08
CA GLN A 538 5.28 3.29 -24.73
C GLN A 538 6.36 2.85 -23.73
N ALA A 539 7.44 2.23 -24.22
CA ALA A 539 8.65 2.05 -23.43
C ALA A 539 9.28 3.44 -23.18
N MET A 540 9.33 3.85 -21.90
CA MET A 540 9.82 5.18 -21.51
C MET A 540 11.34 5.22 -21.57
N VAL A 541 11.98 4.15 -21.09
CA VAL A 541 13.44 3.97 -21.05
C VAL A 541 13.83 2.62 -21.64
N PRO A 542 15.08 2.45 -22.11
CA PRO A 542 15.58 1.14 -22.50
C PRO A 542 15.75 0.22 -21.27
N PRO A 543 15.57 -1.11 -21.44
CA PRO A 543 15.74 -2.09 -20.37
C PRO A 543 17.10 -2.03 -19.65
N ARG A 544 17.10 -2.24 -18.32
CA ARG A 544 18.31 -2.39 -17.51
C ARG A 544 18.72 -3.86 -17.41
N GLY A 545 19.66 -4.26 -18.25
CA GLY A 545 20.10 -5.65 -18.36
C GLY A 545 19.27 -6.47 -19.34
N ASP A 546 19.44 -7.78 -19.27
CA ASP A 546 18.77 -8.76 -20.12
C ASP A 546 17.45 -9.20 -19.49
N VAL A 547 16.52 -8.25 -19.38
CA VAL A 547 15.18 -8.44 -18.79
C VAL A 547 14.11 -8.61 -19.87
N ARG A 548 13.01 -9.31 -19.55
CA ARG A 548 11.86 -9.48 -20.46
C ARG A 548 10.54 -9.15 -19.77
N ALA A 549 9.51 -8.76 -20.54
CA ALA A 549 8.17 -8.61 -19.96
C ALA A 549 7.59 -9.98 -19.59
N ASP A 550 6.71 -10.04 -18.59
CA ASP A 550 6.06 -11.29 -18.20
C ASP A 550 5.27 -11.94 -19.36
N TYR A 551 4.66 -11.12 -20.23
CA TYR A 551 3.98 -11.63 -21.43
C TYR A 551 4.97 -12.22 -22.44
N ASP A 552 6.19 -11.70 -22.59
CA ASP A 552 7.19 -12.27 -23.52
C ASP A 552 7.66 -13.64 -23.03
N ILE A 553 7.87 -13.77 -21.72
CA ILE A 553 8.23 -15.03 -21.07
C ILE A 553 7.10 -16.06 -21.27
N ALA A 554 5.84 -15.66 -21.04
CA ALA A 554 4.68 -16.53 -21.22
C ALA A 554 4.50 -16.97 -22.68
N PHE A 555 4.67 -16.07 -23.66
CA PHE A 555 4.57 -16.39 -25.08
C PHE A 555 5.67 -17.36 -25.55
N ASP A 556 6.93 -17.13 -25.16
CA ASP A 556 8.05 -18.01 -25.53
C ASP A 556 7.86 -19.43 -24.95
N LEU A 557 7.50 -19.53 -23.67
CA LEU A 557 7.18 -20.81 -23.02
C LEU A 557 5.97 -21.51 -23.66
N ALA A 558 4.90 -20.77 -23.99
CA ALA A 558 3.74 -21.33 -24.66
C ALA A 558 4.13 -21.94 -26.02
N CYS A 559 4.94 -21.23 -26.82
CA CYS A 559 5.44 -21.73 -28.10
C CYS A 559 6.29 -23.00 -27.93
N ARG A 560 7.22 -23.03 -26.96
CA ARG A 560 8.05 -24.23 -26.67
C ARG A 560 7.23 -25.42 -26.20
N LEU A 561 6.10 -25.18 -25.54
CA LEU A 561 5.17 -26.19 -25.04
C LEU A 561 4.07 -26.55 -26.05
N GLY A 562 4.18 -26.12 -27.30
CA GLY A 562 3.30 -26.53 -28.41
C GLY A 562 2.03 -25.70 -28.58
N HIS A 563 1.95 -24.50 -27.99
CA HIS A 563 0.78 -23.62 -28.04
C HIS A 563 1.02 -22.35 -28.90
N ALA A 564 1.81 -22.47 -29.97
CA ALA A 564 2.19 -21.32 -30.80
C ALA A 564 0.99 -20.68 -31.51
N GLU A 565 -0.01 -21.45 -31.93
CA GLU A 565 -1.21 -20.93 -32.60
C GLU A 565 -2.05 -20.09 -31.64
N GLU A 566 -2.30 -20.58 -30.42
CA GLU A 566 -3.03 -19.88 -29.38
C GLU A 566 -2.31 -18.60 -28.91
N PHE A 567 -1.01 -18.48 -29.19
CA PHE A 567 -0.16 -17.35 -28.85
C PHE A 567 0.33 -16.58 -30.08
N PHE A 568 -0.44 -16.63 -31.18
CA PHE A 568 -0.21 -15.79 -32.37
C PHE A 568 1.22 -15.90 -32.93
N GLY A 569 1.77 -17.12 -32.92
CA GLY A 569 3.14 -17.40 -33.36
C GLY A 569 4.22 -16.75 -32.51
N GLY A 570 3.93 -16.41 -31.25
CA GLY A 570 4.84 -15.69 -30.36
C GLY A 570 4.75 -14.16 -30.46
N SER A 571 3.80 -13.60 -31.23
CA SER A 571 3.69 -12.14 -31.42
C SER A 571 2.68 -11.50 -30.47
N ILE A 572 3.17 -10.82 -29.42
CA ILE A 572 2.32 -10.02 -28.53
C ILE A 572 1.58 -8.91 -29.26
N GLU A 573 2.20 -8.26 -30.25
CA GLU A 573 1.57 -7.20 -31.05
C GLU A 573 0.40 -7.75 -31.87
N ALA A 574 0.51 -8.96 -32.43
CA ALA A 574 -0.61 -9.62 -33.10
C ALA A 574 -1.75 -9.93 -32.11
N GLY A 575 -1.42 -10.34 -30.89
CA GLY A 575 -2.37 -10.52 -29.79
C GLY A 575 -3.11 -9.22 -29.43
N TRP A 576 -2.40 -8.12 -29.24
CA TRP A 576 -3.00 -6.81 -28.98
C TRP A 576 -3.89 -6.32 -30.14
N ASN A 577 -3.45 -6.50 -31.40
CA ASN A 577 -4.27 -6.18 -32.56
C ASN A 577 -5.53 -7.06 -32.65
N HIS A 578 -5.46 -8.31 -32.19
CA HIS A 578 -6.66 -9.15 -32.04
C HIS A 578 -7.63 -8.56 -31.01
N GLN A 579 -7.14 -8.10 -29.85
CA GLN A 579 -7.97 -7.46 -28.82
C GLN A 579 -8.64 -6.18 -29.32
N LEU A 580 -7.88 -5.33 -30.03
CA LEU A 580 -8.30 -4.02 -30.53
C LEU A 580 -9.25 -4.06 -31.73
N LYS A 581 -9.31 -5.19 -32.45
CA LYS A 581 -10.08 -5.32 -33.70
C LYS A 581 -11.53 -4.81 -33.62
N PRO A 582 -12.34 -5.08 -32.57
CA PRO A 582 -13.71 -4.59 -32.48
C PRO A 582 -13.81 -3.06 -32.33
N LEU A 583 -12.74 -2.40 -31.89
CA LEU A 583 -12.68 -0.95 -31.72
C LEU A 583 -12.29 -0.21 -33.02
N GLY A 584 -11.89 -0.95 -34.07
CA GLY A 584 -11.30 -0.34 -35.27
C GLY A 584 -9.94 0.30 -35.03
N LEU A 585 -9.25 -0.09 -33.94
CA LEU A 585 -7.94 0.40 -33.54
C LEU A 585 -6.84 -0.64 -33.83
N SER A 586 -5.60 -0.18 -33.84
CA SER A 586 -4.39 -1.01 -33.98
C SER A 586 -3.28 -0.47 -33.07
N VAL A 587 -2.33 -1.33 -32.75
CA VAL A 587 -1.13 -0.97 -31.97
C VAL A 587 -0.37 0.17 -32.67
N ALA A 588 -0.24 0.14 -34.00
CA ALA A 588 0.43 1.19 -34.76
C ALA A 588 -0.25 2.57 -34.62
N GLN A 589 -1.59 2.61 -34.63
CA GLN A 589 -2.34 3.86 -34.40
C GLN A 589 -2.15 4.39 -32.98
N LEU A 590 -2.18 3.53 -31.96
CA LEU A 590 -1.98 3.93 -30.57
C LEU A 590 -0.52 4.37 -30.31
N ARG A 591 0.46 3.74 -30.96
CA ARG A 591 1.87 4.15 -30.88
C ARG A 591 2.10 5.56 -31.45
N ALA A 592 1.32 5.96 -32.46
CA ALA A 592 1.30 7.32 -33.00
C ALA A 592 0.56 8.33 -32.10
N GLN A 593 -0.17 7.87 -31.07
CA GLN A 593 -0.95 8.68 -30.13
C GLN A 593 -0.69 8.21 -28.68
N PRO A 594 0.51 8.46 -28.12
CA PRO A 594 0.93 7.90 -26.83
C PRO A 594 0.05 8.34 -25.65
N GLY A 595 -0.68 9.46 -25.77
CA GLY A 595 -1.67 9.92 -24.81
C GLY A 595 -2.98 9.11 -24.78
N GLY A 596 -3.17 8.17 -25.71
CA GLY A 596 -4.36 7.33 -25.81
C GLY A 596 -5.52 7.97 -26.59
N THR A 597 -6.56 7.17 -26.82
CA THR A 597 -7.78 7.55 -27.54
C THR A 597 -9.01 7.20 -26.71
N ARG A 598 -9.99 8.10 -26.66
CA ARG A 598 -11.29 7.83 -26.04
C ARG A 598 -12.25 7.21 -27.06
N VAL A 599 -12.93 6.13 -26.68
CA VAL A 599 -13.97 5.46 -27.47
C VAL A 599 -15.30 5.52 -26.71
N PRO A 600 -16.14 6.56 -26.90
CA PRO A 600 -17.35 6.78 -26.10
C PRO A 600 -18.36 5.63 -26.18
N GLN A 601 -19.04 5.34 -25.07
CA GLN A 601 -20.09 4.33 -24.96
C GLN A 601 -21.38 4.91 -24.36
N PRO A 602 -22.57 4.48 -24.82
CA PRO A 602 -23.81 4.75 -24.10
C PRO A 602 -23.77 4.11 -22.70
N ASN A 603 -24.09 4.90 -21.68
CA ASN A 603 -24.15 4.44 -20.29
C ASN A 603 -25.48 4.85 -19.64
N PRO A 604 -26.61 4.23 -20.02
CA PRO A 604 -27.91 4.53 -19.39
C PRO A 604 -27.95 4.02 -17.96
N GLU A 605 -28.76 4.65 -17.12
CA GLU A 605 -29.08 4.16 -15.78
C GLU A 605 -30.07 2.99 -15.83
N ARG A 606 -30.16 2.25 -14.73
CA ARG A 606 -31.11 1.16 -14.51
C ARG A 606 -31.08 0.12 -15.64
N LYS A 607 -29.88 -0.32 -16.03
CA LYS A 607 -29.68 -1.31 -17.10
C LYS A 607 -30.43 -2.62 -16.86
N TYR A 608 -30.69 -2.96 -15.60
CA TYR A 608 -31.53 -4.11 -15.20
C TYR A 608 -33.00 -3.97 -15.64
N ALA A 609 -33.50 -2.74 -15.81
CA ALA A 609 -34.86 -2.45 -16.23
C ALA A 609 -35.01 -2.29 -17.75
N ALA A 610 -33.91 -2.36 -18.52
CA ALA A 610 -33.95 -2.25 -19.96
C ALA A 610 -34.75 -3.42 -20.58
N ILE A 611 -35.64 -3.10 -21.53
CA ILE A 611 -36.43 -4.10 -22.25
C ILE A 611 -35.58 -4.69 -23.38
N ARG A 612 -35.45 -6.02 -23.40
CA ARG A 612 -34.83 -6.81 -24.46
C ARG A 612 -35.94 -7.43 -25.32
N LYS A 613 -35.77 -7.39 -26.65
CA LYS A 613 -36.79 -7.83 -27.61
C LYS A 613 -37.18 -9.32 -27.47
N GLU A 614 -36.29 -10.15 -26.93
CA GLU A 614 -36.44 -11.61 -26.90
C GLU A 614 -36.78 -12.15 -25.49
N ASP A 615 -36.41 -11.44 -24.41
CA ASP A 615 -36.42 -12.01 -23.04
C ASP A 615 -37.10 -11.11 -21.98
N GLY A 616 -37.89 -10.11 -22.39
CA GLY A 616 -38.53 -9.16 -21.47
C GLY A 616 -37.53 -8.20 -20.84
N VAL A 617 -37.65 -7.92 -19.54
CA VAL A 617 -36.68 -7.05 -18.84
C VAL A 617 -35.32 -7.74 -18.68
N ALA A 618 -34.23 -6.98 -18.78
CA ALA A 618 -32.87 -7.50 -18.65
C ALA A 618 -32.62 -8.23 -17.31
N GLY A 619 -33.19 -7.71 -16.22
CA GLY A 619 -33.04 -8.25 -14.87
C GLY A 619 -31.61 -8.13 -14.31
N PHE A 620 -31.44 -8.69 -13.12
CA PHE A 620 -30.12 -8.93 -12.51
C PHE A 620 -29.60 -10.30 -12.95
N PRO A 621 -28.27 -10.51 -13.06
CA PRO A 621 -27.68 -11.80 -13.43
C PRO A 621 -27.70 -12.82 -12.27
N THR A 622 -28.83 -12.96 -11.61
CA THR A 622 -29.13 -13.93 -10.54
C THR A 622 -30.10 -14.99 -11.06
N ALA A 623 -30.29 -16.08 -10.32
CA ALA A 623 -31.23 -17.13 -10.70
C ALA A 623 -32.67 -16.60 -10.74
N SER A 624 -33.04 -15.71 -9.82
CA SER A 624 -34.35 -15.05 -9.77
C SER A 624 -34.51 -13.84 -10.70
N ARG A 625 -33.47 -13.46 -11.46
CA ARG A 625 -33.42 -12.20 -12.24
C ARG A 625 -33.65 -10.92 -11.41
N ARG A 626 -33.59 -11.02 -10.09
CA ARG A 626 -33.80 -9.96 -9.09
C ARG A 626 -32.62 -9.92 -8.12
N ILE A 627 -32.48 -8.85 -7.33
CA ILE A 627 -31.52 -8.86 -6.23
C ILE A 627 -31.97 -9.90 -5.19
N GLU A 628 -31.08 -10.82 -4.83
CA GLU A 628 -31.36 -11.95 -3.94
C GLU A 628 -30.98 -11.64 -2.48
N ILE A 629 -31.94 -11.07 -1.74
CA ILE A 629 -31.87 -10.94 -0.28
C ILE A 629 -31.86 -12.34 0.35
N TYR A 630 -32.70 -13.24 -0.17
CA TYR A 630 -32.72 -14.65 0.17
C TYR A 630 -32.06 -15.49 -0.93
N SER A 631 -30.99 -16.23 -0.60
CA SER A 631 -30.23 -17.02 -1.58
C SER A 631 -30.50 -18.52 -1.43
N GLU A 632 -31.22 -19.10 -2.38
CA GLU A 632 -31.42 -20.57 -2.45
C GLU A 632 -30.12 -21.31 -2.80
N GLN A 633 -29.16 -20.62 -3.43
CA GLN A 633 -27.83 -21.16 -3.73
C GLN A 633 -27.04 -21.42 -2.45
N LEU A 634 -27.04 -20.47 -1.51
CA LEU A 634 -26.40 -20.65 -0.21
C LEU A 634 -27.11 -21.69 0.65
N LEU A 635 -28.45 -21.68 0.63
CA LEU A 635 -29.25 -22.70 1.30
C LEU A 635 -28.90 -24.12 0.82
N ALA A 636 -28.77 -24.32 -0.49
CA ALA A 636 -28.44 -25.62 -1.09
C ALA A 636 -27.07 -26.16 -0.64
N LEU A 637 -26.19 -25.27 -0.18
CA LEU A 637 -24.85 -25.60 0.34
C LEU A 637 -24.80 -25.61 1.87
N GLY A 638 -25.95 -25.49 2.56
CA GLY A 638 -26.03 -25.51 4.01
C GLY A 638 -25.61 -24.21 4.70
N HIS A 639 -25.53 -23.09 3.96
CA HIS A 639 -25.25 -21.77 4.52
C HIS A 639 -26.55 -20.98 4.76
N PRO A 640 -26.54 -19.97 5.66
CA PRO A 640 -27.68 -19.07 5.84
C PRO A 640 -28.13 -18.42 4.53
N ALA A 641 -29.42 -18.57 4.22
CA ALA A 641 -30.02 -18.00 3.02
C ALA A 641 -30.17 -16.47 3.12
N LEU A 642 -30.41 -15.94 4.32
CA LEU A 642 -30.44 -14.51 4.63
C LEU A 642 -29.07 -13.98 5.07
N PRO A 643 -28.81 -12.68 4.94
CA PRO A 643 -27.68 -12.05 5.61
C PRO A 643 -27.86 -12.12 7.13
N CYS A 644 -26.75 -12.28 7.85
CA CYS A 644 -26.73 -12.26 9.31
C CYS A 644 -25.35 -11.79 9.82
N HIS A 645 -25.20 -11.66 11.13
CA HIS A 645 -23.90 -11.45 11.76
C HIS A 645 -23.43 -12.74 12.44
N VAL A 646 -22.20 -13.13 12.14
CA VAL A 646 -21.48 -14.21 12.82
C VAL A 646 -20.23 -13.61 13.44
N GLU A 647 -19.93 -13.92 14.70
CA GLU A 647 -18.69 -13.47 15.34
C GLU A 647 -17.46 -14.09 14.62
N PRO A 648 -16.41 -13.32 14.30
CA PRO A 648 -15.21 -13.89 13.68
C PRO A 648 -14.61 -15.01 14.55
N ALA A 649 -14.35 -16.18 13.95
CA ALA A 649 -13.84 -17.35 14.67
C ALA A 649 -12.52 -17.10 15.41
N SER A 650 -11.65 -16.25 14.86
CA SER A 650 -10.37 -15.83 15.47
C SER A 650 -10.53 -14.84 16.62
N ALA A 651 -11.73 -14.28 16.81
CA ALA A 651 -12.11 -13.39 17.91
C ALA A 651 -13.09 -14.05 18.89
N ALA A 652 -13.74 -15.16 18.51
CA ALA A 652 -14.70 -15.86 19.36
C ALA A 652 -13.99 -16.48 20.58
N GLY A 653 -14.52 -16.26 21.79
CA GLY A 653 -14.00 -16.88 23.01
C GLY A 653 -12.57 -16.49 23.39
N ARG A 654 -12.15 -15.24 23.09
CA ARG A 654 -10.80 -14.72 23.39
C ARG A 654 -10.26 -15.20 24.75
N PRO A 655 -9.10 -15.87 24.78
CA PRO A 655 -8.44 -16.23 26.03
C PRO A 655 -8.07 -14.98 26.84
N ALA A 656 -8.02 -15.10 28.16
CA ALA A 656 -7.69 -13.99 29.06
C ALA A 656 -6.26 -13.45 28.80
N GLU A 657 -5.36 -14.31 28.34
CA GLU A 657 -3.98 -14.01 27.97
C GLU A 657 -3.81 -13.31 26.61
N LEU A 658 -4.86 -13.24 25.78
CA LEU A 658 -4.88 -12.54 24.47
C LEU A 658 -6.07 -11.57 24.41
N PRO A 659 -6.11 -10.53 25.27
CA PRO A 659 -7.30 -9.71 25.48
C PRO A 659 -7.60 -8.73 24.32
N LEU A 660 -6.63 -8.44 23.46
CA LEU A 660 -6.75 -7.44 22.39
C LEU A 660 -7.17 -8.10 21.06
N LEU A 661 -7.66 -7.28 20.12
CA LEU A 661 -7.91 -7.68 18.74
C LEU A 661 -6.90 -7.03 17.79
N LEU A 662 -6.13 -7.85 17.10
CA LEU A 662 -5.23 -7.47 16.04
C LEU A 662 -5.99 -7.29 14.72
N SER A 663 -5.73 -6.17 14.07
CA SER A 663 -6.04 -5.91 12.68
C SER A 663 -4.76 -5.57 11.92
N THR A 664 -4.80 -5.62 10.59
CA THR A 664 -3.66 -5.28 9.74
C THR A 664 -4.02 -4.19 8.73
N ALA A 665 -3.04 -3.34 8.41
CA ALA A 665 -3.21 -2.22 7.48
C ALA A 665 -2.07 -2.13 6.44
N LYS A 666 -2.42 -1.58 5.27
CA LYS A 666 -1.47 -1.23 4.21
C LYS A 666 -0.78 0.09 4.55
N SER A 667 0.54 0.13 4.35
CA SER A 667 1.29 1.39 4.36
C SER A 667 0.92 2.25 3.14
N GLY A 668 0.91 3.57 3.31
CA GLY A 668 0.77 4.52 2.19
C GLY A 668 2.04 4.64 1.35
N TRP A 669 3.19 4.20 1.87
CA TRP A 669 4.52 4.42 1.30
C TRP A 669 5.02 3.25 0.46
N PHE A 670 4.59 2.03 0.80
CA PHE A 670 5.04 0.80 0.16
C PHE A 670 3.91 0.14 -0.64
N VAL A 671 4.26 -0.82 -1.50
CA VAL A 671 3.26 -1.65 -2.19
C VAL A 671 3.37 -3.06 -1.66
N HIS A 672 2.40 -3.47 -0.83
CA HIS A 672 2.40 -4.79 -0.19
C HIS A 672 3.74 -5.09 0.53
N SER A 673 4.47 -6.12 0.11
CA SER A 673 5.80 -6.49 0.64
C SER A 673 6.97 -5.76 -0.03
N SER A 674 6.73 -4.98 -1.08
CA SER A 674 7.76 -4.43 -1.97
C SER A 674 8.11 -2.97 -1.68
N HIS A 675 9.24 -2.53 -2.25
CA HIS A 675 9.74 -1.14 -2.23
C HIS A 675 10.28 -0.65 -0.88
N ARG A 676 10.56 -1.55 0.06
CA ARG A 676 11.12 -1.18 1.36
C ARG A 676 12.63 -0.91 1.28
N HIS A 677 13.29 -1.39 0.23
CA HIS A 677 14.67 -1.04 -0.12
C HIS A 677 14.84 0.38 -0.69
N VAL A 678 13.76 1.00 -1.18
CA VAL A 678 13.77 2.33 -1.80
C VAL A 678 13.90 3.39 -0.71
N ALA A 679 15.04 4.07 -0.68
CA ALA A 679 15.40 5.01 0.37
C ALA A 679 14.43 6.20 0.45
N SER A 680 14.03 6.77 -0.69
CA SER A 680 13.07 7.88 -0.71
C SER A 680 11.72 7.52 -0.07
N LEU A 681 11.29 6.26 -0.16
CA LEU A 681 10.07 5.76 0.49
C LEU A 681 10.34 5.33 1.94
N ARG A 682 11.45 4.64 2.19
CA ARG A 682 11.79 4.07 3.50
C ARG A 682 12.02 5.14 4.56
N ARG A 683 12.53 6.31 4.19
CA ARG A 683 12.67 7.46 5.10
C ARG A 683 11.34 7.87 5.75
N LYS A 684 10.20 7.72 5.04
CA LYS A 684 8.86 8.05 5.55
C LYS A 684 8.31 7.05 6.57
N ALA A 685 8.84 5.82 6.56
CA ALA A 685 8.49 4.76 7.49
C ALA A 685 9.70 3.84 7.70
N PRO A 686 10.66 4.22 8.57
CA PRO A 686 11.95 3.53 8.68
C PRO A 686 11.87 2.11 9.26
N ASP A 687 10.90 1.87 10.15
CA ASP A 687 10.78 0.66 10.95
C ASP A 687 9.33 0.13 10.92
N PRO A 688 9.12 -1.20 11.09
CA PRO A 688 7.77 -1.78 11.17
C PRO A 688 7.03 -1.26 12.39
N SER A 689 5.72 -0.99 12.27
CA SER A 689 4.95 -0.43 13.38
C SER A 689 3.65 -1.15 13.68
N VAL A 690 3.25 -1.07 14.95
CA VAL A 690 1.93 -1.44 15.46
C VAL A 690 1.33 -0.25 16.18
N GLU A 691 0.12 0.12 15.79
CA GLU A 691 -0.65 1.21 16.39
C GLU A 691 -1.49 0.69 17.56
N LEU A 692 -1.45 1.41 18.69
CA LEU A 692 -2.20 1.11 19.91
C LEU A 692 -2.71 2.40 20.55
N SER A 693 -3.82 2.31 21.31
CA SER A 693 -4.33 3.45 22.07
C SER A 693 -3.41 3.80 23.25
N PRO A 694 -3.39 5.06 23.71
CA PRO A 694 -2.66 5.46 24.92
C PRO A 694 -3.05 4.64 26.16
N ALA A 695 -4.32 4.25 26.29
CA ALA A 695 -4.80 3.42 27.40
C ALA A 695 -4.18 2.01 27.37
N VAL A 696 -4.12 1.37 26.20
CA VAL A 696 -3.45 0.07 26.01
C VAL A 696 -1.97 0.17 26.35
N ALA A 697 -1.33 1.26 25.90
CA ALA A 697 0.10 1.51 26.12
C ALA A 697 0.41 1.68 27.61
N GLN A 698 -0.37 2.53 28.30
CA GLN A 698 -0.22 2.78 29.74
C GLN A 698 -0.39 1.50 30.56
N ALA A 699 -1.41 0.68 30.24
CA ALA A 699 -1.65 -0.59 30.94
C ALA A 699 -0.51 -1.61 30.79
N ARG A 700 0.37 -1.43 29.80
CA ARG A 700 1.50 -2.32 29.48
C ARG A 700 2.88 -1.67 29.70
N GLY A 701 2.93 -0.45 30.24
CA GLY A 701 4.17 0.29 30.44
C GLY A 701 4.90 0.66 29.13
N ILE A 702 4.16 0.77 28.02
CA ILE A 702 4.70 1.06 26.69
C ILE A 702 4.64 2.57 26.43
N VAL A 703 5.71 3.15 25.89
CA VAL A 703 5.73 4.51 25.37
C VAL A 703 5.90 4.53 23.85
N ALA A 704 5.60 5.67 23.21
CA ALA A 704 5.74 5.80 21.76
C ALA A 704 7.19 5.50 21.33
N GLY A 705 7.33 4.69 20.28
CA GLY A 705 8.62 4.28 19.76
C GLY A 705 9.24 3.10 20.48
N ASP A 706 8.70 2.53 21.56
CA ASP A 706 9.23 1.27 22.12
C ASP A 706 9.20 0.14 21.08
N TRP A 707 10.15 -0.80 21.17
CA TRP A 707 10.00 -2.09 20.51
C TRP A 707 9.03 -2.95 21.33
N VAL A 708 8.09 -3.60 20.64
CA VAL A 708 7.09 -4.48 21.24
C VAL A 708 7.02 -5.80 20.51
N ILE A 709 6.63 -6.83 21.25
CA ILE A 709 6.29 -8.15 20.74
C ILE A 709 4.77 -8.22 20.60
N VAL A 710 4.30 -8.47 19.39
CA VAL A 710 2.91 -8.83 19.11
C VAL A 710 2.80 -10.34 19.17
N ARG A 711 2.00 -10.86 20.10
CA ARG A 711 1.79 -12.30 20.30
C ARG A 711 0.37 -12.68 19.89
N THR A 712 0.24 -13.75 19.12
CA THR A 712 -1.03 -14.44 18.85
C THR A 712 -0.93 -15.89 19.33
N ARG A 713 -1.97 -16.70 19.10
CA ARG A 713 -1.89 -18.15 19.32
C ARG A 713 -0.86 -18.85 18.41
N ASP A 714 -0.51 -18.24 17.28
CA ASP A 714 0.28 -18.86 16.21
C ASP A 714 1.74 -18.35 16.18
N GLY A 715 2.10 -17.34 16.96
CA GLY A 715 3.50 -16.92 17.13
C GLY A 715 3.72 -15.51 17.68
N GLU A 716 4.96 -15.02 17.53
CA GLU A 716 5.41 -13.70 17.98
C GLU A 716 6.12 -12.92 16.86
N ALA A 717 5.85 -11.62 16.76
CA ALA A 717 6.50 -10.71 15.81
C ALA A 717 6.93 -9.40 16.50
N LYS A 718 8.04 -8.81 16.05
CA LYS A 718 8.61 -7.58 16.64
C LYS A 718 8.31 -6.35 15.79
N LEU A 719 7.67 -5.34 16.40
CA LEU A 719 7.29 -4.08 15.76
C LEU A 719 7.55 -2.89 16.71
N ARG A 720 7.56 -1.67 16.18
CA ARG A 720 7.63 -0.44 16.98
C ARG A 720 6.23 0.04 17.37
N ALA A 721 6.07 0.39 18.64
CA ALA A 721 4.85 0.98 19.17
C ALA A 721 4.61 2.38 18.60
N LYS A 722 3.42 2.61 18.06
CA LYS A 722 2.94 3.93 17.67
C LYS A 722 1.63 4.21 18.40
N LEU A 723 1.55 5.35 19.09
CA LEU A 723 0.34 5.70 19.81
C LEU A 723 -0.65 6.38 18.88
N GLU A 724 -1.87 5.87 18.81
CA GLU A 724 -2.99 6.43 18.06
C GLU A 724 -4.13 6.75 19.04
N PRO A 725 -4.29 8.03 19.45
CA PRO A 725 -5.27 8.43 20.46
C PRO A 725 -6.72 8.09 20.12
N THR A 726 -7.04 8.02 18.83
CA THR A 726 -8.40 7.73 18.37
C THR A 726 -8.70 6.24 18.27
N LEU A 727 -7.71 5.35 18.43
CA LEU A 727 -7.92 3.92 18.25
C LEU A 727 -8.75 3.34 19.42
N PRO A 728 -9.75 2.49 19.14
CA PRO A 728 -10.51 1.81 20.20
C PRO A 728 -9.60 1.00 21.15
N ALA A 729 -9.87 1.08 22.46
CA ALA A 729 -8.99 0.49 23.49
C ALA A 729 -8.84 -1.05 23.42
N GLY A 730 -9.72 -1.76 22.72
CA GLY A 730 -9.62 -3.20 22.51
C GLY A 730 -8.94 -3.61 21.19
N THR A 731 -8.43 -2.66 20.41
CA THR A 731 -7.93 -2.91 19.05
C THR A 731 -6.51 -2.40 18.88
N VAL A 732 -5.70 -3.15 18.14
CA VAL A 732 -4.36 -2.78 17.69
C VAL A 732 -4.23 -3.01 16.19
N ILE A 733 -3.44 -2.19 15.51
CA ILE A 733 -3.31 -2.26 14.04
C ILE A 733 -1.85 -2.37 13.66
N ALA A 734 -1.44 -3.52 13.11
CA ALA A 734 -0.08 -3.74 12.64
C ALA A 734 0.08 -3.47 11.14
N GLU A 735 1.23 -2.93 10.75
CA GLU A 735 1.64 -2.91 9.35
C GLU A 735 2.13 -4.29 8.91
N PHE A 736 1.75 -4.73 7.70
CA PHE A 736 2.24 -5.99 7.12
C PHE A 736 3.27 -5.78 6.00
N GLY A 737 3.95 -6.86 5.60
CA GLY A 737 4.84 -6.88 4.43
C GLY A 737 6.31 -6.61 4.73
N TRP A 738 6.73 -6.67 5.98
CA TRP A 738 8.08 -6.31 6.43
C TRP A 738 9.05 -7.50 6.41
N TRP A 739 10.12 -7.38 5.64
CA TRP A 739 11.22 -8.36 5.51
C TRP A 739 12.49 -7.69 4.98
N GLU A 740 12.32 -6.75 4.05
CA GLU A 740 13.40 -6.18 3.25
C GLU A 740 14.26 -5.16 4.00
N ALA A 741 15.57 -5.19 3.72
CA ALA A 741 16.55 -4.20 4.16
C ALA A 741 16.47 -2.90 3.34
N CYS A 742 17.03 -1.81 3.86
CA CYS A 742 17.31 -0.60 3.10
C CYS A 742 18.74 -0.15 3.38
N THR A 743 19.68 -0.69 2.60
CA THR A 743 21.11 -0.41 2.71
C THR A 743 21.44 1.09 2.69
N PRO A 744 20.85 1.93 1.82
CA PRO A 744 21.19 3.36 1.82
C PRO A 744 20.83 4.11 3.11
N LEU A 745 19.98 3.53 3.96
CA LEU A 745 19.63 4.06 5.28
C LEU A 745 20.18 3.18 6.43
N GLY A 746 21.09 2.24 6.16
CA GLY A 746 21.64 1.36 7.18
C GLY A 746 20.60 0.52 7.91
N ARG A 747 19.42 0.30 7.31
CA ARG A 747 18.32 -0.45 7.93
C ARG A 747 18.43 -1.93 7.55
N PRO A 748 18.58 -2.85 8.52
CA PRO A 748 18.67 -4.27 8.22
C PRO A 748 17.30 -4.83 7.82
N GLY A 749 17.33 -5.93 7.08
CA GLY A 749 16.16 -6.77 6.84
C GLY A 749 15.69 -7.46 8.12
N GLY A 750 14.64 -8.26 8.03
CA GLY A 750 14.13 -9.08 9.11
C GLY A 750 13.84 -10.49 8.62
N ALA A 751 13.94 -11.46 9.54
CA ALA A 751 13.53 -12.82 9.26
C ALA A 751 12.06 -12.86 8.83
N VAL A 752 11.72 -13.71 7.85
CA VAL A 752 10.34 -13.89 7.38
C VAL A 752 9.53 -14.86 8.25
N THR A 753 10.20 -15.63 9.10
CA THR A 753 9.62 -16.62 10.01
C THR A 753 10.33 -16.59 11.37
N GLY A 754 9.73 -17.22 12.38
CA GLY A 754 10.31 -17.39 13.72
C GLY A 754 10.18 -16.17 14.64
N PRO A 755 10.62 -16.26 15.90
CA PRO A 755 10.34 -15.26 16.95
C PRO A 755 10.96 -13.87 16.75
N ALA A 756 11.96 -13.77 15.87
CA ALA A 756 12.60 -12.50 15.50
C ALA A 756 11.97 -11.85 14.27
N THR A 757 10.90 -12.43 13.71
CA THR A 757 10.27 -11.92 12.51
C THR A 757 9.68 -10.53 12.72
N ARG A 758 9.75 -9.73 11.65
CA ARG A 758 9.05 -8.44 11.54
C ARG A 758 7.80 -8.56 10.66
N ASN A 759 7.57 -9.73 10.07
CA ASN A 759 6.42 -9.98 9.23
C ASN A 759 5.22 -10.41 10.07
N ILE A 760 4.22 -9.54 10.23
CA ILE A 760 3.03 -9.86 11.02
C ILE A 760 2.29 -11.11 10.49
N ASN A 761 2.35 -11.38 9.19
CA ASN A 761 1.68 -12.55 8.62
C ASN A 761 2.33 -13.89 9.02
N ALA A 762 3.55 -13.87 9.57
CA ALA A 762 4.19 -15.07 10.11
C ALA A 762 3.55 -15.57 11.41
N ILE A 763 2.70 -14.74 12.05
CA ILE A 763 1.98 -15.06 13.29
C ILE A 763 0.46 -15.06 13.10
N LEU A 764 0.01 -15.10 11.85
CA LEU A 764 -1.40 -15.20 11.47
C LEU A 764 -1.60 -16.51 10.73
N SER A 765 -2.78 -17.11 10.86
CA SER A 765 -3.08 -18.42 10.30
C SER A 765 -4.39 -18.44 9.51
N ASP A 766 -4.43 -19.29 8.49
CA ASP A 766 -5.63 -19.59 7.71
C ASP A 766 -6.42 -20.82 8.18
N ARG A 767 -6.12 -21.29 9.40
CA ARG A 767 -6.84 -22.41 10.04
C ARG A 767 -8.34 -22.17 10.11
N ASP A 768 -8.72 -21.02 10.63
CA ASP A 768 -10.11 -20.55 10.64
C ASP A 768 -10.29 -19.69 9.39
N ARG A 769 -11.28 -19.95 8.54
CA ARG A 769 -11.49 -19.17 7.32
C ARG A 769 -12.97 -19.08 6.99
N ASP A 770 -13.34 -18.12 6.16
CA ASP A 770 -14.72 -18.00 5.71
C ASP A 770 -15.12 -19.23 4.89
N PRO A 771 -16.22 -19.92 5.23
CA PRO A 771 -16.54 -21.23 4.67
C PRO A 771 -17.08 -21.17 3.23
N ILE A 772 -17.35 -19.97 2.70
CA ILE A 772 -17.87 -19.77 1.34
C ILE A 772 -16.75 -19.30 0.42
N SER A 773 -16.01 -18.29 0.87
CA SER A 773 -14.98 -17.60 0.08
C SER A 773 -13.55 -18.12 0.32
N GLY A 774 -13.30 -18.82 1.41
CA GLY A 774 -11.95 -19.15 1.86
C GLY A 774 -11.19 -17.96 2.46
N SER A 775 -11.85 -16.83 2.74
CA SER A 775 -11.23 -15.63 3.32
C SER A 775 -10.41 -15.92 4.56
N VAL A 776 -9.15 -15.46 4.54
CA VAL A 776 -8.17 -15.72 5.60
C VAL A 776 -8.24 -14.61 6.67
N PRO A 777 -8.30 -14.95 7.97
CA PRO A 777 -8.19 -14.00 9.08
C PRO A 777 -6.81 -13.34 9.12
N LEU A 778 -6.72 -12.17 8.52
CA LEU A 778 -5.62 -11.23 8.75
C LEU A 778 -6.05 -10.07 9.65
N ARG A 779 -7.28 -10.13 10.14
CA ARG A 779 -7.96 -9.15 10.98
C ARG A 779 -8.87 -9.88 11.98
N ALA A 780 -9.24 -9.15 13.03
CA ALA A 780 -10.04 -9.69 14.13
C ALA A 780 -9.39 -10.95 14.76
N VAL A 781 -8.08 -10.90 14.99
CA VAL A 781 -7.32 -12.01 15.60
C VAL A 781 -6.99 -11.67 17.04
N ALA A 782 -7.30 -12.56 17.98
CA ALA A 782 -6.93 -12.38 19.38
C ALA A 782 -5.41 -12.23 19.54
N CYS A 783 -4.97 -11.20 20.28
CA CYS A 783 -3.54 -10.94 20.49
C CYS A 783 -3.22 -10.34 21.87
N GLU A 784 -1.93 -10.29 22.16
CA GLU A 784 -1.33 -9.52 23.25
C GLU A 784 -0.15 -8.69 22.72
N ILE A 785 0.10 -7.53 23.34
CA ILE A 785 1.23 -6.64 23.07
C ILE A 785 2.10 -6.59 24.33
N ILE A 786 3.40 -6.82 24.16
CA ILE A 786 4.35 -6.88 25.27
C ILE A 786 5.54 -5.97 24.95
N ARG A 787 5.99 -5.18 25.92
CA ARG A 787 7.19 -4.36 25.76
C ARG A 787 8.43 -5.26 25.64
N ASP A 788 9.23 -5.06 24.59
CA ASP A 788 10.54 -5.71 24.48
C ASP A 788 11.55 -4.90 25.32
N GLU A 789 11.72 -5.30 26.58
CA GLU A 789 12.59 -4.61 27.55
C GLU A 789 14.04 -4.47 27.07
N ALA A 790 14.56 -5.48 26.37
CA ALA A 790 15.93 -5.46 25.87
C ALA A 790 16.09 -4.49 24.71
N ALA A 791 15.19 -4.54 23.73
CA ALA A 791 15.24 -3.68 22.55
C ALA A 791 14.81 -2.23 22.87
N SER A 792 14.02 -2.03 23.93
CA SER A 792 13.54 -0.71 24.38
C SER A 792 14.38 -0.10 25.51
N ARG A 793 15.50 -0.74 25.86
CA ARG A 793 16.36 -0.30 26.95
C ARG A 793 16.81 1.15 26.75
N GLY A 794 16.56 1.99 27.75
CA GLY A 794 16.98 3.38 27.77
C GLY A 794 16.25 4.29 26.78
N TRP A 795 15.20 3.80 26.11
CA TRP A 795 14.33 4.61 25.26
C TRP A 795 13.43 5.53 26.09
N TRP A 796 13.16 6.73 25.59
CA TRP A 796 12.24 7.68 26.22
C TRP A 796 11.48 8.50 25.15
N THR A 797 10.48 9.25 25.58
CA THR A 797 9.72 10.18 24.73
C THR A 797 9.76 11.58 25.33
N GLY A 798 9.67 12.60 24.48
CA GLY A 798 9.79 13.99 24.90
C GLY A 798 11.21 14.36 25.34
N GLU A 799 11.30 15.34 26.22
CA GLU A 799 12.58 15.85 26.76
C GLU A 799 13.02 15.09 28.02
N ARG A 800 14.31 14.78 28.11
CA ARG A 800 14.95 14.20 29.30
C ARG A 800 16.15 15.06 29.70
N ALA A 801 16.40 15.22 30.99
CA ALA A 801 17.49 16.06 31.50
C ALA A 801 18.84 15.33 31.46
N PHE A 802 19.87 16.02 30.96
CA PHE A 802 21.24 15.55 30.86
C PHE A 802 22.21 16.55 31.48
N ARG A 803 23.22 16.03 32.16
CA ARG A 803 24.34 16.79 32.72
C ARG A 803 25.52 16.73 31.75
N ILE A 804 26.15 17.87 31.51
CA ILE A 804 27.45 17.92 30.84
C ILE A 804 28.49 17.33 31.79
N VAL A 805 29.05 16.17 31.45
CA VAL A 805 30.04 15.47 32.28
C VAL A 805 31.47 15.65 31.79
N SER A 806 31.65 15.97 30.51
CA SER A 806 32.95 16.28 29.93
C SER A 806 32.86 17.41 28.91
N ARG A 807 33.94 18.18 28.79
CA ARG A 807 34.13 19.25 27.82
C ARG A 807 35.59 19.21 27.35
N ARG A 808 35.82 19.07 26.04
CA ARG A 808 37.17 18.98 25.45
C ARG A 808 37.26 19.78 24.15
N HIS A 809 38.43 20.35 23.87
CA HIS A 809 38.70 20.99 22.57
C HIS A 809 39.00 19.92 21.52
N GLU A 810 38.23 19.94 20.43
CA GLU A 810 38.51 19.14 19.23
C GLU A 810 39.22 19.97 18.14
N ALA A 811 38.99 21.29 18.13
CA ALA A 811 39.67 22.26 17.30
C ALA A 811 39.63 23.64 17.99
N GLU A 812 40.25 24.66 17.39
CA GLU A 812 40.26 26.03 17.95
C GLU A 812 38.84 26.58 18.19
N ASP A 813 37.91 26.30 17.28
CA ASP A 813 36.51 26.74 17.32
C ASP A 813 35.49 25.60 17.57
N VAL A 814 35.93 24.41 18.01
CA VAL A 814 35.05 23.25 18.23
C VAL A 814 35.29 22.61 19.60
N LEU A 815 34.21 22.49 20.37
CA LEU A 815 34.17 21.75 21.63
C LEU A 815 33.35 20.47 21.50
N ALA A 816 33.86 19.38 22.04
CA ALA A 816 33.08 18.16 22.27
C ALA A 816 32.57 18.10 23.72
N PHE A 817 31.33 17.61 23.87
CA PHE A 817 30.62 17.51 25.13
C PHE A 817 30.15 16.07 25.36
N GLY A 818 30.41 15.53 26.55
CA GLY A 818 29.79 14.30 27.05
C GLY A 818 28.54 14.63 27.87
N LEU A 819 27.45 13.93 27.61
CA LEU A 819 26.12 14.17 28.16
C LEU A 819 25.61 12.90 28.85
N ALA A 820 25.53 12.93 30.18
CA ALA A 820 25.02 11.81 30.98
C ALA A 820 23.62 12.15 31.54
N PRO A 821 22.69 11.19 31.62
CA PRO A 821 21.35 11.45 32.10
C PRO A 821 21.37 11.79 33.60
N VAL A 822 20.63 12.84 34.00
CA VAL A 822 20.63 13.33 35.40
C VAL A 822 20.02 12.30 36.36
N ASP A 823 19.05 11.54 35.89
CA ASP A 823 18.36 10.48 36.62
C ASP A 823 19.19 9.18 36.77
N GLY A 824 20.36 9.09 36.13
CA GLY A 824 21.21 7.89 36.12
C GLY A 824 20.63 6.69 35.35
N GLY A 825 19.51 6.85 34.64
CA GLY A 825 18.88 5.78 33.88
C GLY A 825 19.66 5.40 32.62
N SER A 826 19.40 4.22 32.05
CA SER A 826 20.08 3.77 30.82
C SER A 826 19.81 4.70 29.61
N LEU A 827 20.70 4.67 28.64
CA LEU A 827 20.55 5.34 27.34
C LEU A 827 20.25 4.33 26.23
N SER A 828 19.44 4.74 25.26
CA SER A 828 19.19 3.92 24.08
C SER A 828 20.38 3.94 23.13
N GLY A 829 20.64 2.80 22.50
CA GLY A 829 21.53 2.76 21.33
C GLY A 829 20.96 3.57 20.15
N PHE A 830 21.81 3.88 19.19
CA PHE A 830 21.47 4.67 18.01
C PHE A 830 22.23 4.18 16.78
N LEU A 831 21.72 4.47 15.58
CA LEU A 831 22.43 4.20 14.33
C LEU A 831 23.47 5.28 14.04
N PRO A 832 24.64 4.94 13.49
CA PRO A 832 25.63 5.95 13.16
C PRO A 832 25.08 7.00 12.19
N GLY A 833 25.41 8.27 12.45
CA GLY A 833 24.90 9.42 11.70
C GLY A 833 23.63 10.06 12.27
N GLN A 834 22.96 9.41 13.24
CA GLN A 834 21.86 10.00 14.00
C GLN A 834 22.30 11.19 14.87
N HIS A 835 21.33 12.00 15.26
CA HIS A 835 21.51 13.20 16.05
C HIS A 835 20.57 13.24 17.25
N VAL A 836 20.85 14.13 18.20
CA VAL A 836 19.94 14.51 19.29
C VAL A 836 19.63 16.00 19.18
N GLU A 837 18.38 16.37 19.45
CA GLU A 837 18.04 17.78 19.69
C GLU A 837 18.45 18.13 21.12
N VAL A 838 19.28 19.17 21.25
CA VAL A 838 19.73 19.71 22.53
C VAL A 838 18.97 21.02 22.77
N THR A 839 18.32 21.12 23.92
CA THR A 839 17.55 22.30 24.33
C THR A 839 18.12 22.88 25.62
N GLU A 840 18.24 24.21 25.68
CA GLU A 840 18.52 24.91 26.93
C GLU A 840 17.24 25.05 27.78
N PRO A 841 17.24 24.55 29.03
CA PRO A 841 16.09 24.66 29.90
C PRO A 841 15.67 26.12 30.15
N GLY A 842 14.39 26.42 29.96
CA GLY A 842 13.80 27.72 30.30
C GLY A 842 14.00 28.83 29.26
N THR A 843 14.86 28.67 28.26
CA THR A 843 15.02 29.65 27.16
C THR A 843 14.35 29.20 25.86
N GLY A 844 14.03 27.92 25.73
CA GLY A 844 13.43 27.32 24.52
C GLY A 844 14.41 27.27 23.34
N LEU A 845 15.69 27.57 23.56
CA LEU A 845 16.71 27.54 22.52
C LEU A 845 17.12 26.09 22.25
N SER A 846 16.79 25.57 21.06
CA SER A 846 17.12 24.20 20.66
C SER A 846 17.94 24.12 19.36
N ARG A 847 18.76 23.07 19.25
CA ARG A 847 19.44 22.72 17.99
C ARG A 847 19.83 21.24 17.97
N SER A 848 19.79 20.64 16.78
CA SER A 848 20.24 19.26 16.56
C SER A 848 21.77 19.16 16.39
N TYR A 849 22.36 18.14 17.01
CA TYR A 849 23.78 17.81 16.91
C TYR A 849 23.98 16.31 16.71
N SER A 850 24.81 15.92 15.73
CA SER A 850 25.13 14.52 15.47
C SER A 850 25.84 13.89 16.66
N LEU A 851 25.49 12.63 16.92
CA LEU A 851 26.14 11.83 17.94
C LEU A 851 27.49 11.30 17.42
N THR A 852 28.56 11.57 18.17
CA THR A 852 29.94 11.16 17.83
C THR A 852 30.45 9.98 18.66
N GLY A 853 29.72 9.61 19.70
CA GLY A 853 30.10 8.58 20.66
C GLY A 853 29.75 7.13 20.24
N PRO A 854 29.93 6.15 21.16
CA PRO A 854 29.57 4.76 20.91
C PRO A 854 28.07 4.55 20.62
N THR A 855 27.75 3.80 19.57
CA THR A 855 26.37 3.55 19.10
C THR A 855 25.61 2.50 19.92
N GLU A 856 26.33 1.53 20.48
CA GLU A 856 25.76 0.41 21.25
C GLU A 856 25.99 0.61 22.75
N ASN A 857 24.93 0.42 23.54
CA ASN A 857 24.93 0.54 25.00
C ASN A 857 25.70 1.78 25.54
N PRO A 858 25.41 3.01 25.05
CA PRO A 858 26.12 4.20 25.50
C PRO A 858 25.89 4.46 26.99
N THR A 859 26.94 4.89 27.70
CA THR A 859 26.86 5.38 29.08
C THR A 859 26.65 6.90 29.14
N GLU A 860 27.09 7.60 28.09
CA GLU A 860 26.85 9.02 27.83
C GLU A 860 26.65 9.22 26.32
N TYR A 861 25.96 10.29 25.94
CA TYR A 861 25.96 10.76 24.55
C TYR A 861 27.08 11.77 24.34
N GLU A 862 27.74 11.71 23.19
CA GLU A 862 28.77 12.68 22.82
C GLU A 862 28.35 13.48 21.59
N ILE A 863 28.55 14.79 21.64
CA ILE A 863 28.34 15.71 20.52
C ILE A 863 29.56 16.61 20.36
N ALA A 864 29.80 17.13 19.15
CA ALA A 864 30.78 18.20 18.93
C ALA A 864 30.14 19.42 18.27
N VAL A 865 30.46 20.59 18.81
CA VAL A 865 29.77 21.85 18.53
C VAL A 865 30.81 22.87 18.10
N ARG A 866 30.59 23.45 16.92
CA ARG A 866 31.39 24.58 16.44
C ARG A 866 30.81 25.90 16.90
N GLN A 867 31.64 26.80 17.39
CA GLN A 867 31.24 28.18 17.68
C GLN A 867 31.01 28.91 16.35
N ILE A 868 29.78 29.42 16.17
CA ILE A 868 29.45 30.22 14.98
C ILE A 868 29.58 31.69 15.36
N ALA A 869 30.69 32.30 14.99
CA ALA A 869 30.93 33.73 15.18
C ALA A 869 30.05 34.57 14.24
N ALA A 870 29.89 35.86 14.57
CA ALA A 870 29.23 36.81 13.67
C ALA A 870 29.97 36.92 12.34
N GLY A 871 29.22 36.88 11.23
CA GLY A 871 29.77 37.01 9.88
C GLY A 871 30.19 38.44 9.57
N ALA A 872 31.22 38.59 8.75
CA ALA A 872 31.67 39.90 8.25
C ALA A 872 30.62 40.58 7.33
N ASP A 873 29.63 39.82 6.87
CA ASP A 873 28.47 40.22 6.06
C ASP A 873 27.24 40.62 6.91
N GLY A 874 27.38 40.67 8.23
CA GLY A 874 26.28 40.98 9.16
C GLY A 874 25.47 39.78 9.62
N THR A 875 25.87 38.55 9.28
CA THR A 875 25.22 37.33 9.78
C THR A 875 25.36 37.23 11.30
N PRO A 876 24.27 37.07 12.08
CA PRO A 876 24.35 37.00 13.54
C PRO A 876 25.07 35.72 14.01
N PRO A 877 25.71 35.74 15.19
CA PRO A 877 26.34 34.56 15.75
C PRO A 877 25.31 33.45 16.04
N GLY A 878 25.76 32.20 16.03
CA GLY A 878 24.90 31.06 16.34
C GLY A 878 24.49 31.09 17.80
N ARG A 879 23.19 31.27 18.07
CA ARG A 879 22.65 31.40 19.44
C ARG A 879 22.95 30.17 20.29
N MET A 880 22.54 28.98 19.85
CA MET A 880 22.72 27.74 20.63
C MET A 880 24.18 27.29 20.70
N SER A 881 24.94 27.44 19.61
CA SER A 881 26.36 27.09 19.63
C SER A 881 27.18 27.99 20.55
N THR A 882 26.92 29.31 20.55
CA THR A 882 27.53 30.24 21.51
C THR A 882 27.16 29.85 22.93
N ARG A 883 25.88 29.57 23.17
CA ARG A 883 25.42 29.21 24.51
C ARG A 883 26.09 27.95 25.06
N LEU A 884 26.18 26.89 24.26
CA LEU A 884 26.87 25.65 24.67
C LEU A 884 28.36 25.88 25.00
N HIS A 885 29.04 26.82 24.32
CA HIS A 885 30.45 27.15 24.62
C HIS A 885 30.63 27.90 25.96
N GLU A 886 29.56 28.48 26.50
CA GLU A 886 29.56 29.14 27.82
C GLU A 886 29.25 28.17 28.97
N LEU A 887 28.76 26.96 28.66
CA LEU A 887 28.40 25.97 29.67
C LEU A 887 29.62 25.18 30.15
N GLU A 888 29.73 25.02 31.46
CA GLU A 888 30.76 24.21 32.10
C GLU A 888 30.25 22.80 32.48
N PRO A 889 31.14 21.81 32.67
CA PRO A 889 30.78 20.53 33.26
C PRO A 889 29.96 20.73 34.55
N GLY A 890 28.86 19.99 34.67
CA GLY A 890 27.86 20.15 35.71
C GLY A 890 26.57 20.85 35.27
N SER A 891 26.62 21.63 34.18
CA SER A 891 25.44 22.29 33.58
C SER A 891 24.41 21.28 33.07
N ILE A 892 23.13 21.68 33.04
CA ILE A 892 22.01 20.83 32.62
C ILE A 892 21.46 21.31 31.26
N VAL A 893 21.23 20.36 30.37
CA VAL A 893 20.51 20.52 29.10
C VAL A 893 19.39 19.49 29.03
N THR A 894 18.40 19.69 28.16
CA THR A 894 17.41 18.64 27.85
C THR A 894 17.65 18.06 26.46
N LEU A 895 17.45 16.75 26.32
CA LEU A 895 17.58 16.02 25.06
C LEU A 895 16.27 15.32 24.68
N GLN A 896 15.98 15.31 23.39
CA GLN A 896 15.08 14.34 22.76
C GLN A 896 15.81 13.01 22.45
N PRO A 897 15.09 11.88 22.30
CA PRO A 897 15.71 10.61 21.92
C PRO A 897 16.45 10.70 20.58
N PRO A 898 17.49 9.86 20.34
CA PRO A 898 18.22 9.85 19.08
C PRO A 898 17.30 9.71 17.87
N ALA A 899 17.48 10.59 16.90
CA ALA A 899 16.65 10.71 15.71
C ALA A 899 17.51 10.87 14.44
N GLY A 900 16.85 10.89 13.28
CA GLY A 900 17.50 11.08 11.99
C GLY A 900 17.58 9.81 11.14
N ILE A 901 17.66 10.04 9.83
CA ILE A 901 17.66 9.05 8.74
C ILE A 901 18.94 9.11 7.90
N PHE A 902 19.87 10.03 8.22
CA PHE A 902 21.20 10.09 7.64
C PHE A 902 22.08 9.01 8.27
N THR A 903 21.82 7.76 7.91
CA THR A 903 22.40 6.58 8.57
C THR A 903 23.17 5.74 7.56
N PRO A 904 24.47 6.03 7.31
CA PRO A 904 25.26 5.26 6.36
C PRO A 904 25.35 3.77 6.72
N PRO A 905 25.39 2.86 5.72
CA PRO A 905 25.44 1.42 5.97
C PRO A 905 26.76 0.99 6.59
N LEU A 906 26.70 0.26 7.70
CA LEU A 906 27.85 -0.46 8.24
C LEU A 906 28.17 -1.73 7.45
N THR A 907 27.20 -2.25 6.71
CA THR A 907 27.33 -3.46 5.90
C THR A 907 26.76 -3.29 4.51
N GLY A 908 27.35 -3.95 3.51
CA GLY A 908 26.79 -3.97 2.16
C GLY A 908 27.82 -4.10 1.05
N THR A 909 27.33 -4.24 -0.18
CA THR A 909 28.13 -4.55 -1.37
C THR A 909 28.53 -3.31 -2.18
N ARG A 910 28.08 -2.11 -1.77
CA ARG A 910 28.26 -0.84 -2.49
C ARG A 910 29.35 0.02 -1.81
N PRO A 911 30.26 0.64 -2.58
CA PRO A 911 31.19 1.63 -2.04
C PRO A 911 30.49 2.81 -1.34
N VAL A 912 31.15 3.44 -0.37
CA VAL A 912 30.63 4.62 0.36
C VAL A 912 31.56 5.82 0.16
N ILE A 913 30.99 6.96 -0.22
CA ILE A 913 31.66 8.26 -0.30
C ILE A 913 31.12 9.13 0.82
N LEU A 914 32.01 9.70 1.61
CA LEU A 914 31.71 10.65 2.68
C LEU A 914 32.33 11.99 2.29
N VAL A 915 31.57 13.07 2.33
CA VAL A 915 32.10 14.41 2.03
C VAL A 915 31.72 15.36 3.16
N ALA A 916 32.72 15.85 3.88
CA ALA A 916 32.56 16.70 5.06
C ALA A 916 33.27 18.03 4.90
N ALA A 917 32.64 19.11 5.39
CA ALA A 917 33.27 20.42 5.55
C ALA A 917 33.29 20.87 7.02
N GLY A 918 34.48 21.09 7.58
CA GLY A 918 34.67 21.49 8.99
C GLY A 918 33.95 20.57 9.97
N VAL A 919 33.17 21.14 10.89
CA VAL A 919 32.39 20.34 11.88
C VAL A 919 31.35 19.40 11.24
N GLY A 920 31.07 19.49 9.94
CA GLY A 920 30.24 18.51 9.23
C GLY A 920 30.81 17.08 9.24
N ILE A 921 32.03 16.86 9.74
CA ILE A 921 32.58 15.52 9.96
C ILE A 921 31.85 14.72 11.05
N THR A 922 31.10 15.37 11.95
CA THR A 922 30.54 14.73 13.16
C THR A 922 29.68 13.48 12.90
N PRO A 923 28.79 13.40 11.90
CA PRO A 923 28.05 12.15 11.64
C PRO A 923 28.99 11.01 11.23
N PHE A 924 30.09 11.33 10.55
CA PHE A 924 31.06 10.36 10.06
C PHE A 924 32.02 9.87 11.15
N VAL A 925 32.22 10.64 12.21
CA VAL A 925 32.99 10.19 13.38
C VAL A 925 32.32 8.96 14.01
N GLY A 926 31.03 9.06 14.32
CA GLY A 926 30.26 7.92 14.85
C GLY A 926 30.20 6.74 13.88
N TYR A 927 30.04 7.01 12.58
CA TYR A 927 30.05 5.98 11.54
C TYR A 927 31.38 5.23 11.44
N LEU A 928 32.51 5.92 11.34
CA LEU A 928 33.82 5.27 11.24
C LEU A 928 34.17 4.54 12.54
N ALA A 929 33.78 5.06 13.71
CA ALA A 929 33.93 4.38 14.99
C ALA A 929 33.16 3.06 15.07
N ALA A 930 31.95 3.03 14.51
CA ALA A 930 31.13 1.81 14.42
C ALA A 930 31.69 0.85 13.36
N LEU A 931 32.08 1.36 12.19
CA LEU A 931 32.63 0.56 11.09
C LEU A 931 33.92 -0.17 11.48
N ALA A 932 34.79 0.46 12.28
CA ALA A 932 35.99 -0.18 12.82
C ALA A 932 35.70 -1.41 13.70
N ARG A 933 34.48 -1.54 14.24
CA ARG A 933 34.03 -2.69 15.06
C ARG A 933 33.29 -3.74 14.23
N THR A 934 32.77 -3.37 13.07
CA THR A 934 32.14 -4.30 12.12
C THR A 934 33.18 -5.29 11.58
N LEU A 935 32.79 -6.55 11.41
CA LEU A 935 33.68 -7.57 10.84
C LEU A 935 34.10 -7.20 9.40
N PRO A 936 35.38 -7.34 9.03
CA PRO A 936 35.91 -6.88 7.74
C PRO A 936 35.11 -7.36 6.52
N GLU A 937 34.71 -8.64 6.50
CA GLU A 937 33.97 -9.26 5.40
C GLU A 937 32.54 -8.72 5.21
N GLN A 938 32.00 -8.03 6.21
CA GLN A 938 30.66 -7.45 6.15
C GLN A 938 30.67 -5.98 5.72
N ARG A 939 31.83 -5.30 5.81
CA ARG A 939 31.96 -3.86 5.55
C ARG A 939 31.70 -3.52 4.07
N PRO A 940 31.35 -2.26 3.76
CA PRO A 940 31.41 -1.76 2.41
C PRO A 940 32.78 -2.04 1.76
N PRO A 941 32.82 -2.38 0.46
CA PRO A 941 34.07 -2.76 -0.22
C PRO A 941 35.10 -1.63 -0.29
N SER A 942 34.67 -0.37 -0.16
CA SER A 942 35.55 0.79 0.02
C SER A 942 34.80 1.94 0.69
N VAL A 943 35.53 2.75 1.44
CA VAL A 943 35.04 3.98 2.05
C VAL A 943 36.00 5.12 1.72
N GLU A 944 35.51 6.16 1.07
CA GLU A 944 36.29 7.34 0.68
C GLU A 944 35.78 8.55 1.47
N LEU A 945 36.64 9.18 2.28
CA LEU A 945 36.31 10.39 3.03
C LEU A 945 37.04 11.60 2.43
N VAL A 946 36.29 12.53 1.85
CA VAL A 946 36.79 13.85 1.46
C VAL A 946 36.50 14.84 2.59
N TYR A 947 37.55 15.30 3.27
CA TYR A 947 37.43 16.17 4.43
C TYR A 947 38.07 17.54 4.18
N ILE A 948 37.24 18.57 4.10
CA ILE A 948 37.63 19.93 3.74
C ILE A 948 37.61 20.83 4.97
N CYS A 949 38.74 21.45 5.29
CA CYS A 949 38.89 22.39 6.40
C CYS A 949 39.55 23.70 5.94
N ARG A 950 39.60 24.70 6.81
CA ARG A 950 40.36 25.94 6.54
C ARG A 950 41.86 25.67 6.67
N ASN A 951 42.29 25.06 7.77
CA ASN A 951 43.68 24.76 8.10
C ASN A 951 43.75 23.68 9.19
N GLY A 952 44.94 23.31 9.64
CA GLY A 952 45.13 22.28 10.65
C GLY A 952 44.65 22.61 12.08
N ALA A 953 44.51 23.88 12.47
CA ALA A 953 43.98 24.22 13.81
C ALA A 953 42.45 24.14 13.89
N GLU A 954 41.80 24.25 12.74
CA GLU A 954 40.35 24.21 12.61
C GLU A 954 39.86 22.87 12.04
N GLN A 955 40.68 21.83 12.16
CA GLN A 955 40.36 20.48 11.75
C GLN A 955 39.93 19.65 12.96
N PRO A 956 38.62 19.59 13.29
CA PRO A 956 38.17 18.72 14.38
C PRO A 956 38.44 17.25 14.04
N PHE A 957 38.82 16.49 15.07
CA PHE A 957 39.10 15.05 15.00
C PHE A 957 40.28 14.64 14.08
N GLY A 958 41.22 15.52 13.75
CA GLY A 958 42.35 15.20 12.86
C GLY A 958 43.21 14.00 13.32
N ASP A 959 43.65 14.01 14.58
CA ASP A 959 44.46 12.95 15.18
C ASP A 959 43.68 11.64 15.35
N TRP A 960 42.42 11.76 15.78
CA TRP A 960 41.51 10.64 15.89
C TRP A 960 41.28 9.96 14.53
N LEU A 961 41.13 10.76 13.46
CA LEU A 961 40.93 10.28 12.10
C LEU A 961 42.15 9.51 11.58
N SER A 962 43.36 10.00 11.86
CA SER A 962 44.60 9.28 11.55
C SER A 962 44.67 7.92 12.28
N THR A 963 44.20 7.87 13.52
CA THR A 963 44.18 6.65 14.33
C THR A 963 43.16 5.63 13.84
N ILE A 964 41.93 6.07 13.53
CA ILE A 964 40.86 5.16 13.08
C ILE A 964 41.11 4.63 11.66
N ALA A 965 41.74 5.42 10.79
CA ALA A 965 42.12 4.99 9.45
C ALA A 965 43.03 3.76 9.49
N GLY A 966 43.94 3.66 10.47
CA GLY A 966 44.76 2.46 10.67
C GLY A 966 43.99 1.20 11.08
N ARG A 967 42.71 1.31 11.46
CA ARG A 967 41.83 0.18 11.85
C ARG A 967 40.84 -0.22 10.76
N ILE A 968 40.72 0.57 9.70
CA ILE A 968 39.78 0.37 8.60
C ILE A 968 40.60 0.35 7.31
N PRO A 969 41.13 -0.81 6.89
CA PRO A 969 41.94 -0.93 5.67
C PRO A 969 41.24 -0.41 4.40
N GLU A 970 39.90 -0.46 4.39
CA GLU A 970 39.06 -0.03 3.28
C GLU A 970 38.84 1.50 3.24
N LEU A 971 39.28 2.24 4.27
CA LEU A 971 39.11 3.69 4.38
C LEU A 971 40.27 4.44 3.75
N ARG A 972 39.96 5.24 2.72
CA ARG A 972 40.86 6.27 2.19
C ARG A 972 40.38 7.65 2.63
N VAL A 973 41.28 8.43 3.22
CA VAL A 973 41.01 9.79 3.69
C VAL A 973 41.73 10.77 2.77
N ILE A 974 41.00 11.74 2.22
CA ILE A 974 41.50 12.84 1.39
C ILE A 974 41.23 14.14 2.13
N ARG A 975 42.29 14.79 2.59
CA ARG A 975 42.24 16.05 3.36
C ARG A 975 42.54 17.23 2.46
N ALA A 976 41.69 18.26 2.52
CA ALA A 976 41.94 19.49 1.79
C ALA A 976 41.87 20.72 2.70
N PHE A 977 42.91 21.56 2.68
CA PHE A 977 42.97 22.82 3.41
C PHE A 977 42.81 23.99 2.46
N THR A 978 41.74 24.76 2.65
CA THR A 978 41.42 25.91 1.80
C THR A 978 42.28 27.14 2.07
N ARG A 979 42.88 27.23 3.27
CA ARG A 979 43.78 28.30 3.73
C ARG A 979 44.86 27.74 4.67
N PRO A 980 45.75 26.84 4.20
CA PRO A 980 46.75 26.20 5.05
C PRO A 980 47.67 27.23 5.70
N ARG A 981 48.04 26.98 6.95
CA ARG A 981 49.00 27.81 7.69
C ARG A 981 50.43 27.44 7.31
N PRO A 982 51.43 28.31 7.57
CA PRO A 982 52.83 28.01 7.29
C PRO A 982 53.35 26.71 7.93
N GLN A 983 52.74 26.27 9.03
CA GLN A 983 53.08 25.03 9.74
C GLN A 983 52.37 23.77 9.21
N ASP A 984 51.32 23.92 8.40
CA ASP A 984 50.59 22.79 7.82
C ASP A 984 51.37 22.26 6.60
N GLN A 985 51.68 20.97 6.57
CA GLN A 985 52.54 20.33 5.55
C GLN A 985 51.73 19.50 4.55
N LEU A 986 51.89 19.81 3.26
CA LEU A 986 51.31 19.04 2.15
C LEU A 986 51.89 17.61 2.13
N GLY A 987 51.04 16.60 1.97
CA GLY A 987 51.39 15.18 1.97
C GLY A 987 51.57 14.56 3.36
N ARG A 988 51.45 15.37 4.43
CA ARG A 988 51.48 14.91 5.82
C ARG A 988 50.19 15.27 6.55
N ASP A 989 49.88 16.56 6.61
CA ASP A 989 48.72 17.08 7.36
C ASP A 989 47.49 17.19 6.45
N PHE A 990 47.70 17.50 5.17
CA PHE A 990 46.66 17.57 4.15
C PHE A 990 47.18 17.15 2.76
N ASP A 991 46.28 16.77 1.86
CA ASP A 991 46.59 16.25 0.52
C ASP A 991 46.38 17.28 -0.59
N HIS A 992 45.46 18.23 -0.38
CA HIS A 992 45.13 19.26 -1.37
C HIS A 992 45.10 20.67 -0.77
N ALA A 993 45.85 21.61 -1.37
CA ALA A 993 45.71 23.03 -1.08
C ALA A 993 44.54 23.62 -1.89
N GLY A 994 43.67 24.39 -1.23
CA GLY A 994 42.45 24.93 -1.84
C GLY A 994 41.25 23.97 -1.77
N ARG A 995 40.15 24.34 -2.42
CA ARG A 995 38.97 23.48 -2.53
C ARG A 995 39.18 22.50 -3.69
N PRO A 996 39.15 21.18 -3.46
CA PRO A 996 39.40 20.22 -4.52
C PRO A 996 38.22 20.15 -5.49
N GLU A 997 38.51 19.89 -6.77
CA GLU A 997 37.48 19.54 -7.75
C GLU A 997 37.03 18.10 -7.48
N ILE A 998 35.86 17.93 -6.86
CA ILE A 998 35.35 16.61 -6.43
C ILE A 998 35.31 15.60 -7.58
N ALA A 999 34.96 16.03 -8.80
CA ALA A 999 34.92 15.17 -9.98
C ALA A 999 36.32 14.65 -10.39
N GLY A 1000 37.39 15.39 -10.08
CA GLY A 1000 38.77 15.06 -10.43
C GLY A 1000 39.52 14.21 -9.38
N LEU A 1001 38.89 13.91 -8.23
CA LEU A 1001 39.53 13.17 -7.14
C LEU A 1001 39.65 11.65 -7.38
N GLY A 1002 39.09 11.14 -8.49
CA GLY A 1002 39.05 9.70 -8.77
C GLY A 1002 38.27 8.93 -7.71
N LEU A 1003 37.23 9.56 -7.15
CA LEU A 1003 36.27 8.88 -6.28
C LEU A 1003 35.59 7.78 -7.10
N VAL A 1004 35.31 6.63 -6.47
CA VAL A 1004 34.78 5.40 -7.11
C VAL A 1004 35.86 4.51 -7.74
N PRO A 1005 36.68 3.83 -6.92
CA PRO A 1005 37.54 2.77 -7.43
C PRO A 1005 36.67 1.54 -7.77
N GLY A 1006 36.26 1.40 -9.04
CA GLY A 1006 35.73 0.15 -9.58
C GLY A 1006 34.35 0.21 -10.24
N ALA A 1007 33.81 -0.97 -10.57
CA ALA A 1007 32.61 -1.14 -11.40
C ALA A 1007 31.27 -1.00 -10.64
N ARG A 1008 31.27 -0.80 -9.31
CA ARG A 1008 30.06 -0.75 -8.49
C ARG A 1008 29.66 0.68 -8.13
N ARG A 1009 28.36 0.98 -8.26
CA ARG A 1009 27.77 2.30 -8.02
C ARG A 1009 27.80 2.68 -6.51
N PRO A 1010 28.46 3.78 -6.12
CA PRO A 1010 28.64 4.16 -4.71
C PRO A 1010 27.35 4.74 -4.09
N LEU A 1011 27.34 4.88 -2.77
CA LEU A 1011 26.45 5.75 -2.01
C LEU A 1011 27.23 6.98 -1.53
N ALA A 1012 26.68 8.18 -1.62
CA ALA A 1012 27.36 9.40 -1.19
C ALA A 1012 26.62 10.09 -0.04
N TYR A 1013 27.34 10.43 1.02
CA TYR A 1013 26.82 11.11 2.21
C TYR A 1013 27.55 12.44 2.39
N LEU A 1014 26.79 13.53 2.43
CA LEU A 1014 27.29 14.90 2.44
C LEU A 1014 26.89 15.61 3.73
N CYS A 1015 27.83 16.28 4.38
CA CYS A 1015 27.53 17.12 5.54
C CYS A 1015 28.42 18.36 5.56
N GLY A 1016 27.81 19.54 5.63
CA GLY A 1016 28.48 20.83 5.59
C GLY A 1016 27.50 21.97 5.34
N PRO A 1017 27.99 23.19 5.08
CA PRO A 1017 27.15 24.34 4.74
C PRO A 1017 26.33 24.12 3.46
N ASP A 1018 25.15 24.75 3.35
CA ASP A 1018 24.20 24.51 2.24
C ASP A 1018 24.81 24.71 0.85
N GLY A 1019 25.52 25.81 0.63
CA GLY A 1019 26.22 26.07 -0.64
C GLY A 1019 27.27 25.00 -0.97
N PHE A 1020 27.93 24.45 0.05
CA PHE A 1020 28.89 23.37 -0.13
C PHE A 1020 28.20 22.07 -0.54
N VAL A 1021 27.10 21.71 0.11
CA VAL A 1021 26.30 20.52 -0.20
C VAL A 1021 25.74 20.60 -1.62
N ALA A 1022 25.20 21.76 -2.01
CA ALA A 1022 24.67 22.01 -3.36
C ALA A 1022 25.74 21.83 -4.45
N ASP A 1023 26.91 22.47 -4.29
CA ASP A 1023 28.03 22.33 -5.22
C ASP A 1023 28.51 20.87 -5.33
N THR A 1024 28.57 20.17 -4.21
CA THR A 1024 29.06 18.78 -4.16
C THR A 1024 28.07 17.83 -4.82
N ARG A 1025 26.77 18.04 -4.60
CA ARG A 1025 25.71 17.28 -5.29
C ARG A 1025 25.79 17.50 -6.81
N ALA A 1026 26.05 18.73 -7.26
CA ALA A 1026 26.24 19.03 -8.67
C ALA A 1026 27.47 18.32 -9.25
N ALA A 1027 28.58 18.30 -8.53
CA ALA A 1027 29.80 17.60 -8.95
C ALA A 1027 29.64 16.07 -8.99
N LEU A 1028 28.89 15.49 -8.04
CA LEU A 1028 28.58 14.06 -8.06
C LEU A 1028 27.63 13.70 -9.20
N ALA A 1029 26.67 14.57 -9.52
CA ALA A 1029 25.78 14.39 -10.67
C ALA A 1029 26.57 14.44 -12.00
N SER A 1030 27.56 15.31 -12.14
CA SER A 1030 28.36 15.41 -13.37
C SER A 1030 29.23 14.18 -13.64
N ILE A 1031 29.54 13.37 -12.63
CA ILE A 1031 30.19 12.06 -12.78
C ILE A 1031 29.19 10.90 -12.87
N GLY A 1032 27.90 11.20 -13.05
CA GLY A 1032 26.85 10.23 -13.35
C GLY A 1032 26.18 9.58 -12.15
N LEU A 1033 26.46 10.02 -10.91
CA LEU A 1033 25.81 9.51 -9.70
C LEU A 1033 24.38 10.07 -9.58
N PRO A 1034 23.34 9.22 -9.58
CA PRO A 1034 21.97 9.71 -9.50
C PRO A 1034 21.63 10.31 -8.14
N GLY A 1035 20.79 11.34 -8.14
CA GLY A 1035 20.51 12.14 -6.95
C GLY A 1035 19.92 11.37 -5.76
N PHE A 1036 19.23 10.24 -6.01
CA PHE A 1036 18.66 9.38 -4.96
C PHE A 1036 19.69 8.49 -4.24
N ASP A 1037 20.94 8.43 -4.74
CA ASP A 1037 22.08 7.83 -4.02
C ASP A 1037 22.93 8.86 -3.27
N VAL A 1038 22.54 10.13 -3.31
CA VAL A 1038 23.23 11.23 -2.62
C VAL A 1038 22.36 11.68 -1.45
N PHE A 1039 22.90 11.49 -0.26
CA PHE A 1039 22.28 11.77 1.02
C PHE A 1039 22.94 13.01 1.61
N SER A 1040 22.15 13.91 2.18
CA SER A 1040 22.64 15.07 2.90
C SER A 1040 21.81 15.26 4.17
N GLU A 1041 22.45 15.70 5.24
CA GLU A 1041 21.78 16.04 6.49
C GLU A 1041 21.49 17.55 6.52
N VAL A 1042 20.26 17.94 6.88
CA VAL A 1042 19.86 19.34 7.04
C VAL A 1042 19.32 19.51 8.46
N PHE A 1043 20.11 20.14 9.34
CA PHE A 1043 19.73 20.38 10.73
C PHE A 1043 18.78 21.60 10.82
N VAL A 1044 17.51 21.39 10.48
CA VAL A 1044 16.47 22.43 10.62
C VAL A 1044 15.84 22.30 12.00
N SER A 1045 15.94 23.33 12.84
CA SER A 1045 15.10 23.45 14.04
C SER A 1045 13.65 23.70 13.61
N GLN A 1046 12.66 23.15 14.32
CA GLN A 1046 11.24 23.46 14.06
C GLN A 1046 11.04 24.98 14.03
N ILE A 1047 10.43 25.48 12.96
CA ILE A 1047 10.04 26.89 12.87
C ILE A 1047 8.68 27.02 13.54
N ASP A 1048 8.63 27.67 14.70
CA ASP A 1048 7.38 28.02 15.36
C ASP A 1048 6.51 28.88 14.45
N ILE A 1049 5.29 28.42 14.15
CA ILE A 1049 4.30 29.18 13.39
C ILE A 1049 3.68 30.20 14.34
N PRO A 1050 3.85 31.52 14.12
CA PRO A 1050 3.26 32.52 15.00
C PRO A 1050 1.74 32.44 14.97
N ALA A 1051 1.08 32.47 16.14
CA ALA A 1051 -0.37 32.39 16.24
C ALA A 1051 -1.12 33.56 15.55
N ASN A 1052 -0.42 34.68 15.29
CA ASN A 1052 -0.97 35.91 14.71
C ASN A 1052 -0.26 36.30 13.40
N LEU A 1053 -0.28 35.42 12.39
CA LEU A 1053 0.26 35.76 11.07
C LEU A 1053 -0.60 36.81 10.36
N ALA A 1054 0.04 37.89 9.90
CA ALA A 1054 -0.61 38.88 9.03
C ALA A 1054 -0.94 38.25 7.67
N PRO A 1055 -1.99 38.73 6.97
CA PRO A 1055 -2.29 38.30 5.61
C PRO A 1055 -1.07 38.38 4.70
N ARG A 1056 -0.89 37.38 3.84
CA ARG A 1056 0.26 37.25 2.93
C ARG A 1056 -0.21 37.19 1.49
N ARG A 1057 0.55 37.78 0.57
CA ARG A 1057 0.29 37.66 -0.86
C ARG A 1057 1.12 36.54 -1.47
N ILE A 1058 0.47 35.67 -2.23
CA ILE A 1058 1.08 34.52 -2.89
C ILE A 1058 1.02 34.73 -4.41
N MET A 1059 2.15 34.60 -5.10
CA MET A 1059 2.26 34.71 -6.55
C MET A 1059 2.65 33.36 -7.16
N LEU A 1060 2.02 33.00 -8.27
CA LEU A 1060 2.30 31.80 -9.04
C LEU A 1060 3.15 32.19 -10.25
N GLN A 1061 4.42 31.79 -10.29
CA GLN A 1061 5.40 32.31 -11.24
C GLN A 1061 5.07 31.99 -12.69
N ARG A 1062 4.57 30.78 -13.00
CA ARG A 1062 4.36 30.34 -14.39
C ARG A 1062 3.05 30.86 -14.95
N SER A 1063 2.00 30.87 -14.13
CA SER A 1063 0.69 31.38 -14.53
C SER A 1063 0.57 32.91 -14.43
N GLY A 1064 1.42 33.54 -13.61
CA GLY A 1064 1.31 34.97 -13.28
C GLY A 1064 0.14 35.31 -12.35
N ALA A 1065 -0.63 34.32 -11.89
CA ALA A 1065 -1.76 34.52 -10.99
C ALA A 1065 -1.28 34.85 -9.56
N SER A 1066 -2.15 35.47 -8.75
CA SER A 1066 -1.89 35.70 -7.33
C SER A 1066 -3.16 35.61 -6.50
N PHE A 1067 -3.00 35.26 -5.23
CA PHE A 1067 -4.09 35.20 -4.25
C PHE A 1067 -3.60 35.66 -2.88
N ASP A 1068 -4.52 36.13 -2.06
CA ASP A 1068 -4.24 36.54 -0.69
C ASP A 1068 -4.54 35.38 0.27
N TRP A 1069 -3.65 35.15 1.22
CA TRP A 1069 -3.79 34.15 2.28
C TRP A 1069 -4.05 34.84 3.62
N SER A 1070 -4.91 34.24 4.43
CA SER A 1070 -5.17 34.63 5.83
C SER A 1070 -5.23 33.39 6.71
N VAL A 1071 -5.10 33.55 8.03
CA VAL A 1071 -5.15 32.43 8.99
C VAL A 1071 -6.46 31.63 8.86
N GLN A 1072 -7.57 32.29 8.56
CA GLN A 1072 -8.89 31.66 8.38
C GLN A 1072 -8.97 30.82 7.10
N ALA A 1073 -8.13 31.10 6.11
CA ALA A 1073 -8.10 30.35 4.86
C ALA A 1073 -7.45 28.95 5.03
N GLY A 1074 -6.80 28.68 6.16
CA GLY A 1074 -6.16 27.38 6.41
C GLY A 1074 -4.86 27.22 5.61
N SER A 1075 -4.76 26.17 4.81
CA SER A 1075 -3.54 25.90 4.03
C SER A 1075 -3.39 26.82 2.81
N LEU A 1076 -2.18 26.88 2.23
CA LEU A 1076 -1.93 27.58 0.96
C LEU A 1076 -2.82 27.04 -0.17
N LEU A 1077 -3.11 25.74 -0.18
CA LEU A 1077 -4.00 25.12 -1.15
C LEU A 1077 -5.45 25.60 -0.96
N ASP A 1078 -5.94 25.62 0.27
CA ASP A 1078 -7.33 26.04 0.55
C ASP A 1078 -7.55 27.53 0.20
N ALA A 1079 -6.55 28.38 0.46
CA ALA A 1079 -6.58 29.79 0.05
C ALA A 1079 -6.58 29.97 -1.48
N ALA A 1080 -5.75 29.22 -2.20
CA ALA A 1080 -5.74 29.25 -3.67
C ALA A 1080 -7.10 28.82 -4.24
N GLU A 1081 -7.66 27.72 -3.72
CA GLU A 1081 -8.96 27.23 -4.16
C GLU A 1081 -10.11 28.20 -3.84
N ALA A 1082 -10.07 28.86 -2.68
CA ALA A 1082 -11.03 29.90 -2.32
C ALA A 1082 -10.97 31.11 -3.26
N ALA A 1083 -9.79 31.39 -3.82
CA ALA A 1083 -9.57 32.39 -4.86
C ALA A 1083 -9.89 31.89 -6.29
N GLY A 1084 -10.41 30.66 -6.45
CA GLY A 1084 -10.74 30.07 -7.75
C GLY A 1084 -9.54 29.56 -8.54
N LEU A 1085 -8.37 29.45 -7.91
CA LEU A 1085 -7.14 28.91 -8.51
C LEU A 1085 -7.00 27.42 -8.19
N SER A 1086 -6.57 26.65 -9.18
CA SER A 1086 -6.29 25.22 -8.99
C SER A 1086 -4.79 25.01 -8.83
N LEU A 1087 -4.38 24.45 -7.69
CA LEU A 1087 -3.02 23.99 -7.46
C LEU A 1087 -2.97 22.46 -7.47
N PRO A 1088 -1.82 21.84 -7.83
CA PRO A 1088 -1.65 20.40 -7.74
C PRO A 1088 -2.02 19.88 -6.34
N SER A 1089 -2.81 18.81 -6.27
CA SER A 1089 -3.20 18.20 -4.99
C SER A 1089 -3.66 16.75 -5.19
N GLY A 1090 -3.80 16.01 -4.08
CA GLY A 1090 -4.16 14.59 -4.09
C GLY A 1090 -4.78 14.17 -2.77
N CYS A 1091 -3.98 13.58 -1.87
CA CYS A 1091 -4.46 13.10 -0.56
C CYS A 1091 -4.90 14.20 0.43
N ARG A 1092 -4.51 15.47 0.19
CA ARG A 1092 -4.71 16.64 1.08
C ARG A 1092 -4.15 16.51 2.51
N SER A 1093 -3.41 15.45 2.82
CA SER A 1093 -2.70 15.23 4.10
C SER A 1093 -1.17 15.23 3.96
N GLY A 1094 -0.65 15.76 2.86
CA GLY A 1094 0.80 15.83 2.57
C GLY A 1094 1.43 14.50 2.14
N GLN A 1095 0.84 13.36 2.47
CA GLN A 1095 1.44 12.03 2.25
C GLN A 1095 1.74 11.69 0.78
N CYS A 1096 0.89 12.10 -0.16
CA CYS A 1096 1.11 11.79 -1.57
C CYS A 1096 2.16 12.70 -2.24
N GLU A 1097 2.49 13.84 -1.62
CA GLU A 1097 3.31 14.91 -2.17
C GLU A 1097 2.85 15.44 -3.54
N SER A 1098 1.58 15.21 -3.92
CA SER A 1098 1.01 15.81 -5.14
C SER A 1098 0.88 17.32 -5.06
N CYS A 1099 0.81 17.87 -3.84
CA CYS A 1099 0.76 19.31 -3.57
C CYS A 1099 2.14 19.96 -3.44
N ARG A 1100 3.22 19.24 -3.79
CA ARG A 1100 4.58 19.76 -3.70
C ARG A 1100 4.84 20.79 -4.80
N LEU A 1101 5.15 22.02 -4.38
CA LEU A 1101 5.58 23.12 -5.24
C LEU A 1101 6.86 23.72 -4.71
N ARG A 1102 7.73 24.18 -5.61
CA ARG A 1102 8.93 24.90 -5.22
C ARG A 1102 8.60 26.33 -4.80
N VAL A 1103 9.19 26.77 -3.70
CA VAL A 1103 9.28 28.16 -3.25
C VAL A 1103 10.41 28.83 -4.03
N VAL A 1104 10.05 29.77 -4.89
CA VAL A 1104 10.99 30.58 -5.69
C VAL A 1104 11.56 31.72 -4.83
N SER A 1105 10.71 32.32 -3.99
CA SER A 1105 11.09 33.30 -2.98
C SER A 1105 10.04 33.37 -1.87
N GLY A 1106 10.43 33.91 -0.71
CA GLY A 1106 9.61 33.92 0.49
C GLY A 1106 9.86 32.70 1.38
N THR A 1107 8.98 32.49 2.36
CA THR A 1107 9.15 31.42 3.36
C THR A 1107 7.79 30.84 3.72
N ALA A 1108 7.67 29.51 3.64
CA ALA A 1108 6.53 28.75 4.13
C ALA A 1108 6.94 27.90 5.34
N SER A 1109 5.97 27.55 6.18
CA SER A 1109 6.12 26.52 7.21
C SER A 1109 5.02 25.47 7.05
N HIS A 1110 5.34 24.22 7.38
CA HIS A 1110 4.39 23.12 7.29
C HIS A 1110 3.69 22.90 8.62
N LEU A 1111 2.37 22.70 8.56
CA LEU A 1111 1.50 22.37 9.70
C LEU A 1111 1.73 20.94 10.24
N SER A 1112 2.61 20.18 9.58
CA SER A 1112 2.99 18.83 9.95
C SER A 1112 4.46 18.62 9.59
N PRO A 1113 5.18 17.68 10.24
CA PRO A 1113 6.56 17.39 9.92
C PRO A 1113 6.77 17.18 8.42
N TYR A 1114 7.72 17.91 7.84
CA TYR A 1114 8.10 17.85 6.44
C TYR A 1114 9.58 17.54 6.32
N ASP A 1115 9.90 16.50 5.57
CA ASP A 1115 11.24 15.94 5.37
C ASP A 1115 11.69 16.04 3.90
N GLY A 1116 11.05 16.90 3.12
CA GLY A 1116 11.45 17.19 1.74
C GLY A 1116 12.48 18.32 1.65
N GLU A 1117 12.74 18.80 0.43
CA GLU A 1117 13.74 19.83 0.19
C GLU A 1117 13.35 21.16 0.88
N PRO A 1118 14.30 21.91 1.47
CA PRO A 1118 14.00 23.19 2.15
C PRO A 1118 13.31 24.23 1.25
N ASP A 1119 13.60 24.18 -0.06
CA ASP A 1119 13.02 25.06 -1.08
C ASP A 1119 11.63 24.60 -1.54
N ASP A 1120 11.11 23.46 -1.06
CA ASP A 1120 9.81 22.93 -1.47
C ASP A 1120 8.76 23.12 -0.35
N CYS A 1121 7.51 23.31 -0.76
CA CYS A 1121 6.37 23.35 0.15
C CYS A 1121 5.27 22.38 -0.29
N LEU A 1122 4.62 21.74 0.68
CA LEU A 1122 3.42 20.94 0.45
C LEU A 1122 2.23 21.89 0.66
N THR A 1123 1.69 22.49 -0.41
CA THR A 1123 0.68 23.56 -0.26
C THR A 1123 -0.56 23.14 0.50
N CYS A 1124 -0.89 21.84 0.49
CA CYS A 1124 -1.99 21.26 1.24
C CYS A 1124 -1.77 21.15 2.76
N CYS A 1125 -0.53 21.34 3.23
CA CYS A 1125 -0.16 21.28 4.64
C CYS A 1125 0.80 22.41 5.02
N ALA A 1126 0.82 23.51 4.26
CA ALA A 1126 1.74 24.62 4.49
C ALA A 1126 1.01 25.96 4.60
N VAL A 1127 1.60 26.87 5.37
CA VAL A 1127 1.17 28.25 5.57
C VAL A 1127 2.34 29.21 5.27
N PRO A 1128 2.09 30.41 4.74
CA PRO A 1128 3.14 31.37 4.43
C PRO A 1128 3.57 32.14 5.69
N LEU A 1129 4.88 32.26 5.90
CA LEU A 1129 5.46 33.12 6.94
C LEU A 1129 5.77 34.54 6.40
N SER A 1130 5.98 34.66 5.09
CA SER A 1130 6.17 35.90 4.34
C SER A 1130 5.40 35.86 3.01
N ASP A 1131 5.38 36.97 2.26
CA ASP A 1131 4.90 36.95 0.87
C ASP A 1131 5.71 35.96 0.05
N LEU A 1132 5.05 35.21 -0.82
CA LEU A 1132 5.58 33.95 -1.33
C LEU A 1132 5.41 33.85 -2.85
N VAL A 1133 6.44 33.36 -3.53
CA VAL A 1133 6.39 33.05 -4.96
C VAL A 1133 6.56 31.55 -5.14
N LEU A 1134 5.56 30.90 -5.74
CA LEU A 1134 5.54 29.47 -6.02
C LEU A 1134 5.78 29.20 -7.51
N ASP A 1135 6.52 28.15 -7.83
CA ASP A 1135 6.77 27.70 -9.21
C ASP A 1135 5.54 26.93 -9.77
N ALA A 1136 4.43 27.64 -9.99
CA ALA A 1136 3.16 27.10 -10.49
C ALA A 1136 2.48 27.97 -11.55
#